data_AF-A0AA36IXP7-F1
#
_entry.id   AF-A0AA36IXP7-F1
#
_cell.length_a   1.000
_cell.length_b   1.000
_cell.length_c   1.000
_cell.angle_alpha   90.00
_cell.angle_beta   90.00
_cell.angle_gamma   90.00
#
_symmetry.space_group_name_H-M   'P 1'
#
loop_
_entity.id
_entity.type
_entity.pdbx_description
1 polymer ?
#
loop_
_entity_poly.entity_id
_entity_poly.type
_entity_poly.pdbx_seq_one_letter_code
_entity_poly.pdbx_strand_id
1 'polypeptide(L)'
;MLAYRFGPASPAPSAPPFAAATASAQSEASEWGLKRLPVSAAILVVAARRCRPARRCPLSARAASATWQELRQTPPTEAKACAGWGCRCGDGPYAYQTSEDFKNHPAVRSLTAWCRSWGLPPIETTALDPEGYRTRGKMPVGPGGSGPVVGLFKRSTWKVVPVAGCAANHPRLVAAVESIEEAVRANGVRAFDHDGAARFALRQQALRFVELTLERRSGLVQLVLVWNGTKQASPQLEGLVERLWAEGRYHSIWVHWREPSPRLLRAIHSKTPEAWEQVRPKEGSGYVVERLDGLDFAFGPASFQQANLQVFERVLQDMKASLRQLLREKHHDKLRLLELCGGVGVIGLSLAHALKEEVSHLSLVSTDQNPNCAKLFCENAKQVEGEISAEFAAMSATEALSALSDADVLILDPPRRGLAAAQQRARLLGGQEEAAAIRNSSVWAVIYMSCGHDSFMADASRLLAGGAFRLLELRCYDMFPYTSHIESLGIFLRQREPADLSKDVQEEPAQQTPAPVQKMQCQFLIGINQDRDFNVRQRLLGDRGHNMKLIASATGAKLRLRGRGSGFKEGPRRVESRDPLMLCISSTDEEKHQEAVRLVRELVEDVYEQYSAFQQSRGQEADCQVQIHEGPRPGSRT
;
A
#
# COMPACT_ATOMS: atom_id res chain seq x y z
N MET A 1 6.00 19.43 17.30
CA MET A 1 5.72 18.27 18.18
C MET A 1 4.32 18.44 18.75
N LEU A 2 3.34 17.71 18.23
CA LEU A 2 2.09 17.43 18.95
C LEU A 2 2.23 16.01 19.47
N ALA A 3 2.93 15.85 20.59
CA ALA A 3 2.95 14.59 21.32
C ALA A 3 1.67 14.52 22.14
N TYR A 4 0.79 13.57 21.83
CA TYR A 4 -0.37 13.29 22.66
C TYR A 4 0.12 12.51 23.90
N ARG A 5 0.40 13.23 24.98
CA ARG A 5 0.68 12.62 26.30
C ARG A 5 -0.61 12.49 27.08
N PHE A 6 -0.79 11.35 27.73
CA PHE A 6 -1.88 11.07 28.65
C PHE A 6 -1.86 12.05 29.83
N GLY A 7 -3.00 12.71 30.10
CA GLY A 7 -3.26 13.36 31.37
C GLY A 7 -4.01 12.39 32.30
N PRO A 8 -3.82 12.46 33.63
CA PRO A 8 -4.51 11.58 34.55
C PRO A 8 -6.02 11.89 34.53
N ALA A 9 -6.84 10.86 34.29
CA ALA A 9 -8.29 10.98 34.34
C ALA A 9 -8.77 11.16 35.79
N SER A 10 -9.57 12.19 36.05
CA SER A 10 -10.36 12.31 37.28
C SER A 10 -11.34 11.13 37.42
N PRO A 11 -11.62 10.64 38.64
CA PRO A 11 -12.41 9.44 38.84
C PRO A 11 -13.90 9.70 38.52
N ALA A 12 -14.48 8.86 37.67
CA ALA A 12 -15.92 8.79 37.46
C ALA A 12 -16.58 7.96 38.60
N PRO A 13 -17.83 8.28 39.00
CA PRO A 13 -18.48 7.69 40.16
C PRO A 13 -18.83 6.21 39.95
N SER A 14 -18.68 5.44 41.02
CA SER A 14 -18.92 4.00 41.12
C SER A 14 -20.37 3.59 40.80
N ALA A 15 -20.55 2.65 39.87
CA ALA A 15 -21.78 1.87 39.72
C ALA A 15 -21.79 0.67 40.70
N PRO A 16 -22.97 0.24 41.21
CA PRO A 16 -23.06 -0.76 42.27
C PRO A 16 -22.81 -2.20 41.77
N PRO A 17 -22.44 -3.13 42.67
CA PRO A 17 -22.00 -4.47 42.29
C PRO A 17 -23.20 -5.37 41.94
N PHE A 18 -23.09 -6.11 40.82
CA PHE A 18 -23.98 -7.23 40.53
C PHE A 18 -23.54 -8.43 41.39
N ALA A 19 -24.32 -8.70 42.42
CA ALA A 19 -24.20 -9.88 43.26
C ALA A 19 -24.68 -11.14 42.53
N ALA A 20 -24.05 -12.26 42.89
CA ALA A 20 -24.30 -13.61 42.41
C ALA A 20 -25.78 -14.05 42.57
N ALA A 21 -26.30 -14.69 41.54
CA ALA A 21 -27.49 -15.55 41.62
C ALA A 21 -27.24 -16.84 40.84
N THR A 22 -26.37 -17.68 41.39
CA THR A 22 -26.37 -19.13 41.14
C THR A 22 -27.48 -19.75 41.99
N ALA A 23 -28.65 -20.04 41.42
CA ALA A 23 -29.59 -21.11 41.83
C ALA A 23 -30.93 -20.98 41.10
N SER A 24 -31.10 -21.71 39.99
CA SER A 24 -32.36 -22.39 39.62
C SER A 24 -32.20 -23.11 38.28
N ALA A 25 -31.29 -24.08 38.24
CA ALA A 25 -31.16 -25.02 37.13
C ALA A 25 -31.26 -26.45 37.63
N GLN A 26 -32.35 -26.79 38.33
CA GLN A 26 -32.75 -28.17 38.64
C GLN A 26 -34.28 -28.25 38.82
N SER A 27 -35.01 -28.39 37.72
CA SER A 27 -36.23 -29.20 37.58
C SER A 27 -36.88 -28.84 36.25
N GLU A 28 -36.66 -29.68 35.24
CA GLU A 28 -37.52 -29.95 34.05
C GLU A 28 -36.66 -30.62 32.97
N ALA A 29 -35.99 -31.72 33.36
CA ALA A 29 -35.34 -32.66 32.47
C ALA A 29 -35.80 -34.07 32.86
N SER A 30 -37.08 -34.36 32.63
CA SER A 30 -37.65 -35.70 32.76
C SER A 30 -38.77 -35.90 31.75
N GLU A 31 -38.54 -35.53 30.50
CA GLU A 31 -39.20 -36.10 29.31
C GLU A 31 -38.11 -36.08 28.23
N TRP A 32 -38.12 -37.03 27.30
CA TRP A 32 -37.09 -37.22 26.25
C TRP A 32 -35.81 -37.95 26.68
N GLY A 33 -35.97 -39.04 27.43
CA GLY A 33 -34.89 -39.99 27.70
C GLY A 33 -34.09 -40.35 26.44
N LEU A 34 -32.82 -39.95 26.42
CA LEU A 34 -31.83 -40.41 25.46
C LEU A 34 -30.50 -40.62 26.21
N LYS A 35 -30.11 -41.90 26.26
CA LYS A 35 -28.85 -42.39 26.81
C LYS A 35 -27.68 -41.98 25.89
N ARG A 36 -26.53 -41.77 26.52
CA ARG A 36 -25.19 -41.55 25.93
C ARG A 36 -24.87 -42.54 24.81
N LEU A 37 -24.15 -42.09 23.77
CA LEU A 37 -22.95 -42.70 23.12
C LEU A 37 -22.47 -41.82 21.92
N PRO A 38 -21.22 -41.99 21.40
CA PRO A 38 -20.34 -40.89 20.98
C PRO A 38 -20.11 -40.72 19.46
N VAL A 39 -19.49 -39.58 19.14
CA VAL A 39 -18.67 -39.18 17.98
C VAL A 39 -18.47 -40.23 16.86
N SER A 40 -19.04 -39.99 15.68
CA SER A 40 -18.39 -40.00 14.33
C SER A 40 -19.43 -39.94 13.19
N ALA A 41 -18.97 -39.52 12.01
CA ALA A 41 -19.72 -39.01 10.86
C ALA A 41 -20.78 -39.92 10.23
N ALA A 42 -21.83 -39.31 9.63
CA ALA A 42 -22.37 -39.69 8.31
C ALA A 42 -23.48 -38.74 7.82
N ILE A 43 -23.39 -38.40 6.53
CA ILE A 43 -24.41 -37.78 5.68
C ILE A 43 -25.48 -38.84 5.33
N LEU A 44 -26.78 -38.54 5.43
CA LEU A 44 -27.75 -38.85 4.38
C LEU A 44 -29.13 -38.17 4.56
N VAL A 45 -29.71 -37.85 3.41
CA VAL A 45 -30.97 -37.15 3.11
C VAL A 45 -32.20 -38.02 3.34
N VAL A 46 -33.30 -37.46 3.84
CA VAL A 46 -34.67 -37.87 3.48
C VAL A 46 -35.54 -36.62 3.25
N ALA A 47 -36.23 -36.62 2.11
CA ALA A 47 -37.02 -35.55 1.54
C ALA A 47 -38.52 -35.62 1.91
N ALA A 48 -39.18 -34.46 2.02
CA ALA A 48 -40.58 -34.27 1.60
C ALA A 48 -40.96 -32.78 1.40
N ARG A 49 -41.16 -32.41 0.11
CA ARG A 49 -42.12 -31.46 -0.53
C ARG A 49 -42.95 -30.53 0.40
N ARG A 50 -43.20 -29.23 0.16
CA ARG A 50 -43.53 -28.47 -1.08
C ARG A 50 -43.49 -26.93 -0.80
N CYS A 51 -43.29 -26.14 -1.86
CA CYS A 51 -43.53 -24.68 -2.05
C CYS A 51 -42.47 -23.63 -1.62
N ARG A 52 -41.91 -22.96 -2.65
CA ARG A 52 -41.24 -21.63 -2.70
C ARG A 52 -42.30 -20.50 -2.54
N PRO A 53 -41.97 -19.22 -2.21
CA PRO A 53 -40.70 -18.51 -2.51
C PRO A 53 -40.09 -17.68 -1.35
N ALA A 54 -38.87 -17.18 -1.62
CA ALA A 54 -38.10 -16.17 -0.86
C ALA A 54 -37.55 -16.58 0.52
N ARG A 55 -36.37 -17.21 0.55
CA ARG A 55 -35.58 -17.29 1.79
C ARG A 55 -34.70 -16.05 1.93
N ARG A 56 -35.14 -15.16 2.83
CA ARG A 56 -34.32 -14.19 3.55
C ARG A 56 -33.05 -14.86 4.07
N CYS A 57 -31.91 -14.20 3.89
CA CYS A 57 -30.64 -14.55 4.53
C CYS A 57 -30.83 -14.55 6.06
N PRO A 58 -30.60 -15.67 6.78
CA PRO A 58 -30.72 -15.69 8.23
C PRO A 58 -29.42 -15.16 8.83
N LEU A 59 -29.26 -13.84 8.84
CA LEU A 59 -28.22 -13.16 9.62
C LEU A 59 -28.85 -12.04 10.47
N SER A 60 -29.90 -12.40 11.21
CA SER A 60 -30.43 -11.58 12.29
C SER A 60 -30.27 -12.31 13.62
N ALA A 61 -29.51 -11.68 14.52
CA ALA A 61 -29.56 -11.84 15.97
C ALA A 61 -29.24 -13.22 16.56
N ARG A 62 -27.96 -13.59 16.50
CA ARG A 62 -27.13 -14.16 17.58
C ARG A 62 -25.74 -14.38 16.97
N ALA A 63 -24.72 -13.70 17.51
CA ALA A 63 -23.35 -13.77 17.00
C ALA A 63 -22.74 -15.17 17.30
N ALA A 64 -23.16 -16.19 16.55
CA ALA A 64 -22.34 -17.35 16.34
C ALA A 64 -21.19 -16.90 15.42
N SER A 65 -19.96 -16.98 15.92
CA SER A 65 -18.77 -16.70 15.10
C SER A 65 -18.74 -17.70 13.94
N ALA A 66 -19.00 -17.23 12.73
CA ALA A 66 -18.84 -18.07 11.55
C ALA A 66 -17.34 -18.32 11.30
N THR A 67 -16.98 -19.58 11.08
CA THR A 67 -15.64 -19.96 10.64
C THR A 67 -15.35 -19.39 9.25
N TRP A 68 -14.06 -19.20 8.94
CA TRP A 68 -13.66 -18.73 7.61
C TRP A 68 -14.18 -19.62 6.47
N GLN A 69 -14.27 -20.93 6.70
CA GLN A 69 -14.85 -21.87 5.74
C GLN A 69 -16.36 -21.66 5.55
N GLU A 70 -17.10 -21.41 6.62
CA GLU A 70 -18.54 -21.09 6.54
C GLU A 70 -18.80 -19.77 5.83
N LEU A 71 -17.93 -18.76 6.02
CA LEU A 71 -18.06 -17.48 5.33
C LEU A 71 -17.90 -17.59 3.81
N ARG A 72 -17.09 -18.55 3.35
CA ARG A 72 -16.88 -18.86 1.93
C ARG A 72 -18.03 -19.63 1.30
N GLN A 73 -18.90 -20.25 2.09
CA GLN A 73 -20.10 -20.93 1.58
C GLN A 73 -21.16 -19.90 1.18
N THR A 74 -21.03 -19.33 -0.01
CA THR A 74 -22.09 -18.61 -0.72
C THR A 74 -21.97 -19.01 -2.19
N PRO A 75 -23.01 -19.59 -2.81
CA PRO A 75 -22.87 -20.12 -4.16
C PRO A 75 -22.45 -18.99 -5.11
N PRO A 76 -21.43 -19.18 -5.95
CA PRO A 76 -21.13 -18.23 -7.00
C PRO A 76 -22.32 -18.17 -7.96
N THR A 77 -22.88 -16.98 -8.11
CA THR A 77 -23.61 -16.58 -9.31
C THR A 77 -22.71 -16.83 -10.52
N GLU A 78 -23.26 -17.48 -11.54
CA GLU A 78 -22.58 -17.99 -12.74
C GLU A 78 -21.27 -17.26 -13.09
N ALA A 79 -20.15 -17.99 -13.04
CA ALA A 79 -18.83 -17.44 -13.28
C ALA A 79 -18.65 -17.02 -14.75
N LYS A 80 -18.87 -15.74 -15.07
CA LYS A 80 -18.31 -15.15 -16.29
C LYS A 80 -16.84 -14.85 -16.03
N ALA A 81 -15.95 -15.61 -16.67
CA ALA A 81 -14.51 -15.49 -16.45
C ALA A 81 -14.01 -14.06 -16.72
N CYS A 82 -13.42 -13.41 -15.71
CA CYS A 82 -12.76 -12.12 -15.85
C CYS A 82 -11.61 -12.16 -16.89
N ALA A 83 -11.17 -13.36 -17.29
CA ALA A 83 -10.14 -13.62 -18.31
C ALA A 83 -10.37 -12.84 -19.62
N GLY A 84 -11.62 -12.72 -20.07
CA GLY A 84 -11.98 -11.95 -21.28
C GLY A 84 -11.60 -10.46 -21.23
N TRP A 85 -11.30 -9.94 -20.03
CA TRP A 85 -10.89 -8.56 -19.79
C TRP A 85 -9.40 -8.42 -19.45
N GLY A 86 -8.61 -9.50 -19.60
CA GLY A 86 -7.18 -9.54 -19.29
C GLY A 86 -6.85 -9.79 -17.81
N CYS A 87 -7.85 -10.17 -17.01
CA CYS A 87 -7.68 -10.69 -15.64
C CYS A 87 -7.03 -12.07 -15.69
N ARG A 88 -6.18 -12.42 -14.72
CA ARG A 88 -5.42 -13.68 -14.71
C ARG A 88 -5.79 -14.64 -13.57
N CYS A 89 -6.94 -14.42 -12.94
CA CYS A 89 -7.46 -15.31 -11.90
C CYS A 89 -7.90 -16.65 -12.52
N GLY A 90 -7.60 -17.78 -11.87
CA GLY A 90 -7.99 -19.12 -12.33
C GLY A 90 -6.85 -19.90 -13.01
N ASP A 91 -6.41 -19.46 -14.20
CA ASP A 91 -5.46 -20.23 -15.04
C ASP A 91 -4.24 -19.40 -15.50
N GLY A 92 -3.90 -18.33 -14.78
CA GLY A 92 -2.79 -17.44 -15.13
C GLY A 92 -1.41 -17.97 -14.71
N PRO A 93 -0.30 -17.43 -15.26
CA PRO A 93 1.09 -17.79 -14.89
C PRO A 93 1.49 -17.45 -13.45
N TYR A 94 0.53 -17.02 -12.62
CA TYR A 94 0.69 -16.66 -11.22
C TYR A 94 -0.31 -17.40 -10.31
N ALA A 95 -0.91 -18.49 -10.79
CA ALA A 95 -1.84 -19.33 -10.04
C ALA A 95 -1.06 -20.42 -9.28
N TYR A 96 -0.36 -20.04 -8.21
CA TYR A 96 0.36 -21.00 -7.37
C TYR A 96 -0.59 -21.60 -6.34
N GLN A 97 -0.59 -22.93 -6.22
CA GLN A 97 -1.45 -23.64 -5.26
C GLN A 97 -0.69 -24.05 -4.00
N THR A 98 0.64 -24.14 -4.08
CA THR A 98 1.51 -24.54 -2.98
C THR A 98 2.70 -23.59 -2.82
N SER A 99 3.30 -23.58 -1.62
CA SER A 99 4.55 -22.86 -1.36
C SER A 99 5.71 -23.32 -2.24
N GLU A 100 5.71 -24.60 -2.66
CA GLU A 100 6.75 -25.13 -3.55
C GLU A 100 6.62 -24.54 -4.95
N ASP A 101 5.40 -24.52 -5.49
CA ASP A 101 5.13 -23.92 -6.80
C ASP A 101 5.48 -22.43 -6.81
N PHE A 102 5.22 -21.73 -5.71
CA PHE A 102 5.50 -20.31 -5.57
C PHE A 102 6.99 -19.95 -5.69
N LYS A 103 7.91 -20.90 -5.46
CA LYS A 103 9.35 -20.70 -5.74
C LYS A 103 9.63 -20.40 -7.20
N ASN A 104 8.76 -20.83 -8.11
CA ASN A 104 8.89 -20.57 -9.54
C ASN A 104 8.49 -19.15 -9.94
N HIS A 105 7.91 -18.36 -9.02
CA HIS A 105 7.55 -16.97 -9.29
C HIS A 105 8.77 -16.16 -9.74
N PRO A 106 8.70 -15.38 -10.85
CA PRO A 106 9.84 -14.64 -11.39
C PRO A 106 10.57 -13.75 -10.36
N ALA A 107 9.82 -13.05 -9.52
CA ALA A 107 10.37 -12.24 -8.43
C ALA A 107 11.11 -13.07 -7.37
N VAL A 108 10.57 -14.25 -7.00
CA VAL A 108 11.21 -15.15 -6.02
C VAL A 108 12.49 -15.74 -6.60
N ARG A 109 12.48 -16.11 -7.89
CA ARG A 109 13.70 -16.55 -8.61
C ARG A 109 14.77 -15.46 -8.65
N SER A 110 14.36 -14.21 -8.90
CA SER A 110 15.25 -13.04 -8.90
C SER A 110 15.90 -12.84 -7.52
N LEU A 111 15.10 -12.84 -6.45
CA LEU A 111 15.60 -12.77 -5.07
C LEU A 111 16.51 -13.94 -4.74
N THR A 112 16.17 -15.17 -5.17
CA THR A 112 16.98 -16.37 -4.93
C THR A 112 18.35 -16.25 -5.59
N ALA A 113 18.39 -15.74 -6.83
CA ALA A 113 19.65 -15.49 -7.52
C ALA A 113 20.50 -14.41 -6.81
N TRP A 114 19.86 -13.34 -6.32
CA TRP A 114 20.52 -12.31 -5.53
C TRP A 114 21.08 -12.86 -4.20
N CYS A 115 20.30 -13.67 -3.46
CA CYS A 115 20.78 -14.31 -2.25
C CYS A 115 22.01 -15.19 -2.52
N ARG A 116 21.99 -15.98 -3.58
CA ARG A 116 23.13 -16.83 -3.98
C ARG A 116 24.38 -16.01 -4.32
N SER A 117 24.24 -14.91 -5.06
CA SER A 117 25.39 -14.09 -5.45
C SER A 117 26.01 -13.32 -4.28
N TRP A 118 25.26 -13.11 -3.21
CA TRP A 118 25.72 -12.45 -1.97
C TRP A 118 26.06 -13.42 -0.84
N GLY A 119 25.93 -14.74 -1.04
CA GLY A 119 26.15 -15.73 0.02
C GLY A 119 25.16 -15.63 1.19
N LEU A 120 23.93 -15.18 0.91
CA LEU A 120 22.86 -14.96 1.89
C LEU A 120 22.06 -16.25 2.12
N PRO A 121 21.31 -16.35 3.24
CA PRO A 121 20.46 -17.51 3.52
C PRO A 121 19.46 -17.79 2.39
N PRO A 122 19.04 -19.07 2.23
CA PRO A 122 18.01 -19.44 1.27
C PRO A 122 16.67 -18.80 1.62
N ILE A 123 15.82 -18.65 0.61
CA ILE A 123 14.50 -18.03 0.75
C ILE A 123 13.47 -19.08 1.15
N GLU A 124 12.69 -18.78 2.18
CA GLU A 124 11.48 -19.52 2.52
C GLU A 124 10.27 -18.92 1.78
N THR A 125 9.37 -19.77 1.29
CA THR A 125 8.17 -19.36 0.56
C THR A 125 6.90 -19.80 1.26
N THR A 126 5.91 -18.91 1.29
CA THR A 126 4.58 -19.18 1.83
C THR A 126 3.52 -18.80 0.81
N ALA A 127 2.76 -19.78 0.34
CA ALA A 127 1.52 -19.58 -0.39
C ALA A 127 0.39 -20.31 0.34
N LEU A 128 -0.76 -19.64 0.48
CA LEU A 128 -1.97 -20.19 1.05
C LEU A 128 -3.05 -20.29 -0.05
N ASP A 129 -4.24 -20.74 0.33
CA ASP A 129 -5.37 -20.88 -0.58
C ASP A 129 -5.61 -19.59 -1.41
N PRO A 130 -5.49 -19.67 -2.74
CA PRO A 130 -5.56 -18.52 -3.62
C PRO A 130 -7.00 -18.09 -3.94
N GLU A 131 -8.02 -18.83 -3.51
CA GLU A 131 -9.42 -18.47 -3.75
C GLU A 131 -10.00 -17.64 -2.61
N GLY A 132 -10.90 -16.69 -2.91
CA GLY A 132 -11.67 -15.94 -1.93
C GLY A 132 -10.86 -15.19 -0.87
N TYR A 133 -9.55 -15.04 -1.06
CA TYR A 133 -8.63 -14.50 -0.05
C TYR A 133 -8.85 -13.00 0.19
N ARG A 134 -9.33 -12.27 -0.83
CA ARG A 134 -9.42 -10.82 -0.79
C ARG A 134 -10.65 -10.37 -0.02
N THR A 135 -10.41 -9.89 1.20
CA THR A 135 -11.45 -9.35 2.11
C THR A 135 -11.69 -7.86 1.96
N ARG A 136 -10.86 -7.16 1.17
CA ARG A 136 -11.01 -5.73 0.90
C ARG A 136 -10.86 -5.40 -0.58
N GLY A 137 -11.75 -4.54 -1.10
CA GLY A 137 -11.74 -4.10 -2.49
C GLY A 137 -12.06 -2.62 -2.64
N LYS A 138 -11.35 -1.93 -3.54
CA LYS A 138 -11.68 -0.57 -4.00
C LYS A 138 -12.01 -0.66 -5.47
N MET A 139 -13.28 -0.44 -5.82
CA MET A 139 -13.80 -0.76 -7.14
C MET A 139 -14.36 0.51 -7.78
N PRO A 140 -13.81 0.98 -8.93
CA PRO A 140 -14.45 2.04 -9.68
C PRO A 140 -15.86 1.66 -10.10
N VAL A 141 -16.72 2.68 -10.14
CA VAL A 141 -18.05 2.61 -10.74
C VAL A 141 -18.00 3.39 -12.05
N GLY A 142 -18.39 2.76 -13.15
CA GLY A 142 -18.35 3.36 -14.48
C GLY A 142 -19.62 3.10 -15.29
N PRO A 143 -19.81 3.81 -16.41
CA PRO A 143 -20.93 3.58 -17.32
C PRO A 143 -20.82 2.21 -18.00
N GLY A 144 -21.95 1.51 -18.16
CA GLY A 144 -22.06 0.25 -18.89
C GLY A 144 -23.30 0.21 -19.79
N GLY A 145 -23.34 -0.75 -20.72
CA GLY A 145 -24.39 -0.83 -21.75
C GLY A 145 -25.81 -1.03 -21.21
N SER A 146 -25.96 -1.67 -20.04
CA SER A 146 -27.23 -1.92 -19.35
C SER A 146 -27.34 -1.17 -18.01
N GLY A 147 -26.58 -0.08 -17.87
CA GLY A 147 -26.49 0.73 -16.66
C GLY A 147 -25.09 0.71 -16.01
N PRO A 148 -24.94 1.35 -14.84
CA PRO A 148 -23.70 1.40 -14.08
C PRO A 148 -23.10 0.01 -13.80
N VAL A 149 -21.77 -0.07 -13.85
CA VAL A 149 -20.97 -1.26 -13.58
C VAL A 149 -20.00 -0.96 -12.44
N VAL A 150 -19.87 -1.89 -11.51
CA VAL A 150 -18.90 -1.88 -10.43
C VAL A 150 -17.85 -2.95 -10.73
N GLY A 151 -16.57 -2.57 -10.73
CA GLY A 151 -15.54 -3.59 -10.90
C GLY A 151 -14.12 -3.06 -10.96
N LEU A 152 -13.37 -3.39 -12.01
CA LEU A 152 -11.96 -3.01 -12.18
C LEU A 152 -11.76 -2.20 -13.45
N PHE A 153 -10.69 -1.42 -13.50
CA PHE A 153 -10.25 -0.84 -14.77
C PHE A 153 -9.67 -1.92 -15.68
N LYS A 154 -10.13 -1.97 -16.93
CA LYS A 154 -9.47 -2.78 -17.96
C LYS A 154 -8.03 -2.29 -18.13
N ARG A 155 -7.09 -3.24 -18.28
CA ARG A 155 -5.65 -2.96 -18.33
C ARG A 155 -5.34 -1.81 -19.31
N SER A 156 -4.58 -0.83 -18.81
CA SER A 156 -4.13 0.36 -19.55
C SER A 156 -5.25 1.29 -20.05
N THR A 157 -6.45 1.22 -19.47
CA THR A 157 -7.59 2.09 -19.81
C THR A 157 -8.32 2.55 -18.54
N TRP A 158 -9.26 3.49 -18.66
CA TRP A 158 -10.17 3.88 -17.57
C TRP A 158 -11.58 3.28 -17.70
N LYS A 159 -11.76 2.38 -18.66
CA LYS A 159 -13.00 1.61 -18.83
C LYS A 159 -13.17 0.64 -17.68
N VAL A 160 -14.31 0.73 -17.00
CA VAL A 160 -14.69 -0.19 -15.92
C VAL A 160 -15.26 -1.48 -16.51
N VAL A 161 -14.78 -2.62 -16.02
CA VAL A 161 -15.27 -3.97 -16.36
C VAL A 161 -15.81 -4.66 -15.11
N PRO A 162 -16.89 -5.46 -15.23
CA PRO A 162 -17.51 -6.11 -14.08
C PRO A 162 -16.60 -7.17 -13.45
N VAL A 163 -16.78 -7.41 -12.16
CA VAL A 163 -16.03 -8.41 -11.37
C VAL A 163 -16.86 -9.64 -10.99
N ALA A 164 -17.88 -9.97 -11.78
CA ALA A 164 -18.68 -11.18 -11.60
C ALA A 164 -17.79 -12.43 -11.59
N GLY A 165 -17.99 -13.33 -10.63
CA GLY A 165 -17.23 -14.58 -10.53
C GLY A 165 -15.72 -14.43 -10.26
N CYS A 166 -15.28 -13.33 -9.63
CA CYS A 166 -13.86 -13.13 -9.32
C CYS A 166 -13.34 -14.13 -8.27
N ALA A 167 -12.48 -15.06 -8.68
CA ALA A 167 -11.88 -16.07 -7.79
C ALA A 167 -11.05 -15.48 -6.64
N ALA A 168 -10.48 -14.27 -6.81
CA ALA A 168 -9.71 -13.62 -5.75
C ALA A 168 -10.59 -12.98 -4.67
N ASN A 169 -11.74 -12.41 -5.05
CA ASN A 169 -12.61 -11.70 -4.11
C ASN A 169 -13.37 -12.70 -3.24
N HIS A 170 -13.45 -12.41 -1.94
CA HIS A 170 -14.29 -13.21 -1.06
C HIS A 170 -15.75 -13.20 -1.56
N PRO A 171 -16.50 -14.34 -1.52
CA PRO A 171 -17.87 -14.44 -2.03
C PRO A 171 -18.84 -13.38 -1.48
N ARG A 172 -18.67 -12.99 -0.21
CA ARG A 172 -19.44 -11.89 0.42
C ARG A 172 -19.23 -10.54 -0.27
N LEU A 173 -18.02 -10.25 -0.76
CA LEU A 173 -17.77 -9.03 -1.53
C LEU A 173 -18.39 -9.11 -2.92
N VAL A 174 -18.31 -10.27 -3.58
CA VAL A 174 -18.96 -10.49 -4.89
C VAL A 174 -20.47 -10.26 -4.78
N ALA A 175 -21.12 -10.87 -3.79
CA ALA A 175 -22.54 -10.67 -3.53
C ALA A 175 -22.90 -9.20 -3.19
N ALA A 176 -22.03 -8.50 -2.45
CA ALA A 176 -22.23 -7.08 -2.18
C ALA A 176 -22.12 -6.22 -3.44
N VAL A 177 -21.21 -6.53 -4.36
CA VAL A 177 -21.06 -5.83 -5.65
C VAL A 177 -22.32 -5.98 -6.49
N GLU A 178 -22.83 -7.20 -6.63
CA GLU A 178 -24.06 -7.47 -7.41
C GLU A 178 -25.26 -6.69 -6.86
N SER A 179 -25.41 -6.67 -5.53
CA SER A 179 -26.48 -5.92 -4.88
C SER A 179 -26.35 -4.40 -5.07
N ILE A 180 -25.11 -3.89 -5.03
CA ILE A 180 -24.83 -2.48 -5.30
C ILE A 180 -25.19 -2.12 -6.74
N GLU A 181 -24.83 -2.94 -7.73
CA GLU A 181 -25.19 -2.68 -9.13
C GLU A 181 -26.70 -2.65 -9.34
N GLU A 182 -27.45 -3.56 -8.70
CA GLU A 182 -28.91 -3.55 -8.70
C GLU A 182 -29.47 -2.28 -8.04
N ALA A 183 -28.98 -1.94 -6.85
CA ALA A 183 -29.47 -0.80 -6.08
C ALA A 183 -29.15 0.55 -6.75
N VAL A 184 -27.99 0.67 -7.39
CA VAL A 184 -27.59 1.83 -8.18
C VAL A 184 -28.54 2.02 -9.37
N ARG A 185 -28.87 0.92 -10.08
CA ARG A 185 -29.83 0.96 -11.20
C ARG A 185 -31.24 1.32 -10.74
N ALA A 186 -31.72 0.70 -9.67
CA ALA A 186 -33.07 0.91 -9.15
C ALA A 186 -33.31 2.33 -8.63
N ASN A 187 -32.27 3.01 -8.15
CA ASN A 187 -32.36 4.39 -7.64
C ASN A 187 -31.93 5.46 -8.67
N GLY A 188 -31.62 5.07 -9.91
CA GLY A 188 -31.19 6.02 -10.95
C GLY A 188 -29.89 6.76 -10.61
N VAL A 189 -29.00 6.13 -9.83
CA VAL A 189 -27.72 6.73 -9.45
C VAL A 189 -26.79 6.74 -10.66
N ARG A 190 -26.21 7.90 -10.95
CA ARG A 190 -25.25 8.04 -12.07
C ARG A 190 -23.89 7.49 -11.68
N ALA A 191 -23.29 6.73 -12.60
CA ALA A 191 -21.88 6.36 -12.53
C ALA A 191 -20.98 7.51 -12.97
N PHE A 192 -19.79 7.59 -12.39
CA PHE A 192 -18.76 8.53 -12.81
C PHE A 192 -18.16 8.10 -14.15
N ASP A 193 -18.03 9.05 -15.07
CA ASP A 193 -17.30 8.84 -16.32
C ASP A 193 -15.79 9.02 -16.11
N HIS A 194 -15.06 7.90 -16.05
CA HIS A 194 -13.61 7.89 -15.88
C HIS A 194 -12.84 8.11 -17.20
N ASP A 195 -13.49 7.95 -18.36
CA ASP A 195 -12.89 8.14 -19.69
C ASP A 195 -13.13 9.57 -20.22
N GLY A 196 -14.10 10.30 -19.67
CA GLY A 196 -14.49 11.65 -20.10
C GLY A 196 -13.45 12.75 -19.84
N ALA A 197 -13.54 13.85 -20.60
CA ALA A 197 -12.63 14.98 -20.46
C ALA A 197 -12.63 15.53 -19.02
N ALA A 198 -11.44 15.81 -18.48
CA ALA A 198 -11.24 16.17 -17.06
C ALA A 198 -12.18 17.28 -16.55
N ARG A 199 -12.53 18.28 -17.38
CA ARG A 199 -13.46 19.37 -17.03
C ARG A 199 -14.90 18.91 -16.81
N PHE A 200 -15.37 17.88 -17.52
CA PHE A 200 -16.72 17.30 -17.36
C PHE A 200 -16.79 16.32 -16.20
N ALA A 201 -15.74 15.50 -16.02
CA ALA A 201 -15.60 14.59 -14.88
C ALA A 201 -15.63 15.36 -13.53
N LEU A 202 -15.16 16.62 -13.51
CA LEU A 202 -15.12 17.46 -12.31
C LEU A 202 -16.47 18.10 -11.91
N ARG A 203 -17.61 17.83 -12.57
CA ARG A 203 -18.91 18.47 -12.21
C ARG A 203 -20.06 17.50 -11.95
N GLN A 204 -19.81 16.20 -12.01
CA GLN A 204 -20.86 15.20 -11.87
C GLN A 204 -21.11 14.86 -10.40
N GLN A 205 -22.35 15.05 -9.93
CA GLN A 205 -22.91 14.38 -8.76
C GLN A 205 -23.16 12.92 -9.12
N ALA A 206 -22.20 12.06 -8.82
CA ALA A 206 -22.15 10.67 -9.29
C ALA A 206 -21.36 9.76 -8.34
N LEU A 207 -21.73 8.49 -8.32
CA LEU A 207 -20.97 7.45 -7.61
C LEU A 207 -19.71 7.10 -8.42
N ARG A 208 -18.54 7.24 -7.80
CA ARG A 208 -17.24 7.09 -8.49
C ARG A 208 -16.51 5.81 -8.13
N PHE A 209 -16.52 5.43 -6.85
CA PHE A 209 -15.99 4.17 -6.36
C PHE A 209 -16.93 3.61 -5.29
N VAL A 210 -16.87 2.30 -5.12
CA VAL A 210 -17.28 1.65 -3.88
C VAL A 210 -16.05 1.00 -3.24
N GLU A 211 -15.91 1.17 -1.93
CA GLU A 211 -14.93 0.41 -1.14
C GLU A 211 -15.67 -0.56 -0.23
N LEU A 212 -15.21 -1.80 -0.22
CA LEU A 212 -15.81 -2.89 0.54
C LEU A 212 -14.74 -3.51 1.42
N THR A 213 -15.07 -3.71 2.70
CA THR A 213 -14.21 -4.42 3.64
C THR A 213 -15.07 -5.43 4.40
N LEU A 214 -14.75 -6.72 4.29
CA LEU A 214 -15.39 -7.78 5.05
C LEU A 214 -14.82 -7.81 6.46
N GLU A 215 -15.71 -7.81 7.47
CA GLU A 215 -15.37 -8.17 8.84
C GLU A 215 -15.59 -9.67 9.03
N ARG A 216 -14.50 -10.44 9.24
CA ARG A 216 -14.55 -11.91 9.30
C ARG A 216 -15.45 -12.40 10.44
N ARG A 217 -15.38 -11.78 11.62
CA ARG A 217 -16.12 -12.24 12.81
C ARG A 217 -17.64 -12.19 12.62
N SER A 218 -18.16 -11.11 12.05
CA SER A 218 -19.60 -10.94 11.83
C SER A 218 -20.09 -11.45 10.47
N GLY A 219 -19.18 -11.58 9.49
CA GLY A 219 -19.51 -11.88 8.11
C GLY A 219 -20.20 -10.72 7.37
N LEU A 220 -20.24 -9.52 7.98
CA LEU A 220 -20.85 -8.31 7.44
C LEU A 220 -19.79 -7.44 6.76
N VAL A 221 -20.25 -6.52 5.90
CA VAL A 221 -19.37 -5.65 5.10
C VAL A 221 -19.46 -4.19 5.55
N GLN A 222 -18.32 -3.52 5.66
CA GLN A 222 -18.25 -2.06 5.65
C GLN A 222 -18.31 -1.60 4.19
N LEU A 223 -19.28 -0.75 3.88
CA LEU A 223 -19.39 -0.11 2.57
C LEU A 223 -18.99 1.35 2.65
N VAL A 224 -18.14 1.80 1.73
CA VAL A 224 -17.87 3.21 1.46
C VAL A 224 -18.37 3.54 0.06
N LEU A 225 -19.27 4.51 -0.03
CA LEU A 225 -19.69 5.13 -1.28
C LEU A 225 -18.82 6.37 -1.53
N VAL A 226 -17.90 6.31 -2.50
CA VAL A 226 -17.09 7.47 -2.88
C VAL A 226 -17.88 8.30 -3.86
N TRP A 227 -18.48 9.38 -3.35
CA TRP A 227 -19.34 10.25 -4.10
C TRP A 227 -18.54 11.42 -4.67
N ASN A 228 -18.55 11.60 -5.98
CA ASN A 228 -17.95 12.76 -6.61
C ASN A 228 -18.93 13.92 -6.56
N GLY A 229 -18.56 15.03 -5.92
CA GLY A 229 -19.43 16.19 -5.72
C GLY A 229 -19.31 16.81 -4.32
N THR A 230 -19.96 17.96 -4.14
CA THR A 230 -20.15 18.61 -2.85
C THR A 230 -21.20 17.88 -2.02
N LYS A 231 -21.05 17.92 -0.68
CA LYS A 231 -22.02 17.37 0.26
C LYS A 231 -23.33 18.18 0.19
N GLN A 232 -24.36 17.57 -0.37
CA GLN A 232 -25.69 18.16 -0.53
C GLN A 232 -26.75 17.05 -0.57
N ALA A 233 -28.01 17.40 -0.29
CA ALA A 233 -29.12 16.45 -0.36
C ALA A 233 -29.23 15.81 -1.75
N SER A 234 -29.37 14.48 -1.79
CA SER A 234 -29.50 13.72 -3.04
C SER A 234 -30.48 12.57 -2.81
N PRO A 235 -31.71 12.68 -3.34
CA PRO A 235 -32.72 11.61 -3.22
C PRO A 235 -32.22 10.26 -3.76
N GLN A 236 -31.37 10.29 -4.80
CA GLN A 236 -30.77 9.08 -5.38
C GLN A 236 -29.77 8.42 -4.42
N LEU A 237 -28.93 9.22 -3.75
CA LEU A 237 -27.99 8.70 -2.74
C LEU A 237 -28.73 8.20 -1.50
N GLU A 238 -29.73 8.95 -1.02
CA GLU A 238 -30.55 8.56 0.13
C GLU A 238 -31.31 7.25 -0.15
N GLY A 239 -31.98 7.14 -1.30
CA GLY A 239 -32.66 5.91 -1.72
C GLY A 239 -31.70 4.73 -1.93
N LEU A 240 -30.48 4.99 -2.42
CA LEU A 240 -29.42 3.98 -2.50
C LEU A 240 -29.02 3.47 -1.12
N VAL A 241 -28.73 4.39 -0.19
CA VAL A 241 -28.32 4.04 1.19
C VAL A 241 -29.42 3.26 1.89
N GLU A 242 -30.68 3.69 1.81
CA GLU A 242 -31.80 2.99 2.44
C GLU A 242 -31.99 1.58 1.89
N ARG A 243 -31.96 1.43 0.56
CA ARG A 243 -32.11 0.13 -0.09
C ARG A 243 -31.00 -0.83 0.34
N LEU A 244 -29.74 -0.39 0.30
CA LEU A 244 -28.60 -1.21 0.68
C LEU A 244 -28.62 -1.55 2.16
N TRP A 245 -28.98 -0.60 3.02
CA TRP A 245 -29.07 -0.81 4.46
C TRP A 245 -30.11 -1.87 4.83
N ALA A 246 -31.28 -1.83 4.17
CA ALA A 246 -32.37 -2.76 4.41
C ALA A 246 -32.03 -4.24 4.09
N GLU A 247 -30.97 -4.50 3.32
CA GLU A 247 -30.52 -5.87 3.03
C GLU A 247 -29.90 -6.59 4.23
N GLY A 248 -29.45 -5.83 5.24
CA GLY A 248 -28.81 -6.39 6.44
C GLY A 248 -27.41 -6.98 6.23
N ARG A 249 -26.81 -6.81 5.05
CA ARG A 249 -25.45 -7.30 4.71
C ARG A 249 -24.32 -6.41 5.23
N TYR A 250 -24.63 -5.15 5.52
CA TYR A 250 -23.65 -4.15 5.91
C TYR A 250 -23.68 -3.92 7.42
N HIS A 251 -22.51 -3.84 8.07
CA HIS A 251 -22.44 -3.38 9.47
C HIS A 251 -22.27 -1.86 9.56
N SER A 252 -21.78 -1.23 8.48
CA SER A 252 -21.73 0.22 8.36
C SER A 252 -21.75 0.66 6.90
N ILE A 253 -22.37 1.82 6.65
CA ILE A 253 -22.29 2.52 5.37
C ILE A 253 -21.72 3.91 5.62
N TRP A 254 -20.70 4.23 4.84
CA TRP A 254 -20.00 5.51 4.82
C TRP A 254 -20.14 6.16 3.46
N VAL A 255 -20.11 7.49 3.44
CA VAL A 255 -19.96 8.28 2.23
C VAL A 255 -18.64 9.03 2.33
N HIS A 256 -17.80 8.90 1.31
CA HIS A 256 -16.64 9.77 1.13
C HIS A 256 -16.99 10.84 0.11
N TRP A 257 -17.12 12.08 0.57
CA TRP A 257 -17.39 13.25 -0.26
C TRP A 257 -16.12 13.71 -0.96
N ARG A 258 -16.00 13.36 -2.23
CA ARG A 258 -14.89 13.77 -3.07
C ARG A 258 -15.26 15.03 -3.85
N GLU A 259 -14.86 16.17 -3.29
CA GLU A 259 -14.97 17.42 -4.02
C GLU A 259 -14.06 17.43 -5.25
N PRO A 260 -14.59 17.81 -6.43
CA PRO A 260 -13.81 17.86 -7.65
C PRO A 260 -12.61 18.79 -7.57
N SER A 261 -11.40 18.26 -7.77
CA SER A 261 -10.18 19.06 -7.84
C SER A 261 -9.30 18.67 -9.03
N PRO A 262 -8.86 19.64 -9.86
CA PRO A 262 -7.87 19.40 -10.92
C PRO A 262 -6.55 18.82 -10.38
N ARG A 263 -6.23 19.05 -9.10
CA ARG A 263 -5.01 18.53 -8.46
C ARG A 263 -5.14 17.07 -8.01
N LEU A 264 -6.36 16.53 -7.95
CA LEU A 264 -6.65 15.20 -7.39
C LEU A 264 -7.32 14.27 -8.40
N LEU A 265 -7.25 14.53 -9.71
CA LEU A 265 -7.97 13.79 -10.77
C LEU A 265 -7.94 12.27 -10.61
N ARG A 266 -6.79 11.70 -10.23
CA ARG A 266 -6.61 10.25 -10.06
C ARG A 266 -6.77 9.74 -8.63
N ALA A 267 -6.79 10.62 -7.63
CA ALA A 267 -6.95 10.19 -6.24
C ALA A 267 -8.37 9.66 -6.00
N ILE A 268 -8.49 8.53 -5.30
CA ILE A 268 -9.80 7.97 -4.91
C ILE A 268 -10.44 8.88 -3.85
N HIS A 269 -9.66 9.28 -2.84
CA HIS A 269 -10.12 10.11 -1.74
C HIS A 269 -9.55 11.53 -1.78
N SER A 270 -10.30 12.45 -1.18
CA SER A 270 -9.82 13.75 -0.70
C SER A 270 -8.90 13.53 0.51
N LYS A 271 -8.02 14.50 0.79
CA LYS A 271 -7.13 14.45 1.95
C LYS A 271 -7.70 15.10 3.22
N THR A 272 -8.92 15.65 3.13
CA THR A 272 -9.61 16.34 4.23
C THR A 272 -10.36 15.33 5.10
N PRO A 273 -10.14 15.30 6.43
CA PRO A 273 -10.88 14.41 7.34
C PRO A 273 -12.39 14.58 7.28
N GLU A 274 -12.88 15.80 7.03
CA GLU A 274 -14.31 16.16 6.99
C GLU A 274 -15.05 15.59 5.77
N ALA A 275 -14.31 15.01 4.81
CA ALA A 275 -14.90 14.34 3.66
C ALA A 275 -15.54 13.00 4.02
N TRP A 276 -15.24 12.43 5.20
CA TRP A 276 -15.78 11.16 5.64
C TRP A 276 -17.05 11.35 6.45
N GLU A 277 -18.14 10.74 6.01
CA GLU A 277 -19.41 10.73 6.73
C GLU A 277 -19.90 9.31 6.95
N GLN A 278 -20.20 8.97 8.20
CA GLN A 278 -20.91 7.74 8.52
C GLN A 278 -22.41 7.99 8.38
N VAL A 279 -23.06 7.33 7.43
CA VAL A 279 -24.50 7.50 7.20
C VAL A 279 -25.32 6.43 7.90
N ARG A 280 -24.81 5.21 8.07
CA ARG A 280 -25.50 4.14 8.79
C ARG A 280 -24.53 3.35 9.68
N PRO A 281 -24.66 3.42 11.01
CA PRO A 281 -24.03 2.47 11.92
C PRO A 281 -25.02 1.38 12.34
N LYS A 282 -24.58 0.12 12.41
CA LYS A 282 -25.39 -0.95 13.01
C LYS A 282 -25.33 -0.84 14.52
N GLU A 283 -24.11 -0.83 15.07
CA GLU A 283 -23.75 -0.61 16.47
C GLU A 283 -22.30 -0.08 16.56
N GLY A 284 -21.92 0.59 17.66
CA GLY A 284 -20.54 1.01 17.92
C GLY A 284 -19.99 2.08 16.96
N SER A 285 -18.67 2.09 16.76
CA SER A 285 -17.97 3.08 15.92
C SER A 285 -18.23 2.92 14.41
N GLY A 286 -18.78 1.77 13.99
CA GLY A 286 -18.90 1.34 12.60
C GLY A 286 -17.57 1.21 11.85
N TYR A 287 -16.47 1.03 12.58
CA TYR A 287 -15.22 0.53 12.04
C TYR A 287 -15.26 -1.00 11.90
N VAL A 288 -14.42 -1.54 11.01
CA VAL A 288 -14.21 -2.99 10.92
C VAL A 288 -13.30 -3.39 12.06
N VAL A 289 -13.63 -4.44 12.81
CA VAL A 289 -12.76 -4.97 13.86
C VAL A 289 -12.33 -6.38 13.51
N GLU A 290 -11.03 -6.56 13.24
CA GLU A 290 -10.45 -7.88 12.99
C GLU A 290 -9.64 -8.36 14.18
N ARG A 291 -9.85 -9.62 14.55
CA ARG A 291 -8.97 -10.30 15.49
C ARG A 291 -7.73 -10.77 14.73
N LEU A 292 -6.58 -10.19 15.03
CA LEU A 292 -5.28 -10.55 14.46
C LEU A 292 -4.32 -10.84 15.61
N ASP A 293 -3.78 -12.04 15.59
CA ASP A 293 -2.79 -12.47 16.56
C ASP A 293 -3.20 -12.32 18.05
N GLY A 294 -4.47 -12.57 18.34
CA GLY A 294 -5.00 -12.50 19.70
C GLY A 294 -5.43 -11.10 20.17
N LEU A 295 -5.19 -10.06 19.38
CA LEU A 295 -5.65 -8.69 19.62
C LEU A 295 -6.77 -8.31 18.64
N ASP A 296 -7.67 -7.42 19.04
CA ASP A 296 -8.74 -6.92 18.17
C ASP A 296 -8.35 -5.54 17.61
N PHE A 297 -8.18 -5.43 16.29
CA PHE A 297 -7.75 -4.18 15.64
C PHE A 297 -8.92 -3.51 14.90
N ALA A 298 -9.20 -2.27 15.26
CA ALA A 298 -10.16 -1.42 14.57
C ALA A 298 -9.54 -0.75 13.34
N PHE A 299 -10.25 -0.83 12.21
CA PHE A 299 -9.91 -0.20 10.95
C PHE A 299 -11.04 0.74 10.52
N GLY A 300 -10.72 2.04 10.47
CA GLY A 300 -11.58 3.04 9.85
C GLY A 300 -11.47 3.01 8.33
N PRO A 301 -12.47 3.54 7.60
CA PRO A 301 -12.49 3.51 6.14
C PRO A 301 -11.33 4.30 5.50
N ALA A 302 -10.80 5.29 6.22
CA ALA A 302 -9.62 6.09 5.85
C ALA A 302 -8.27 5.41 6.17
N SER A 303 -8.28 4.25 6.83
CA SER A 303 -7.08 3.50 7.22
C SER A 303 -6.79 2.35 6.27
N PHE A 304 -5.52 1.95 6.18
CA PHE A 304 -5.10 0.77 5.43
C PHE A 304 -5.32 -0.50 6.25
N GLN A 305 -5.70 -1.57 5.55
CA GLN A 305 -5.83 -2.92 6.10
C GLN A 305 -5.37 -3.87 5.00
N GLN A 306 -4.66 -4.93 5.40
CA GLN A 306 -4.21 -5.96 4.48
C GLN A 306 -5.40 -6.69 3.85
N ALA A 307 -5.32 -6.90 2.54
CA ALA A 307 -6.41 -7.50 1.78
C ALA A 307 -6.47 -9.02 1.92
N ASN A 308 -5.35 -9.66 2.31
CA ASN A 308 -5.23 -11.09 2.54
C ASN A 308 -4.84 -11.33 4.01
N LEU A 309 -5.85 -11.40 4.89
CA LEU A 309 -5.61 -11.52 6.33
C LEU A 309 -5.00 -12.87 6.70
N GLN A 310 -5.28 -13.95 5.95
CA GLN A 310 -4.73 -15.28 6.23
C GLN A 310 -3.21 -15.30 6.07
N VAL A 311 -2.70 -14.73 4.98
CA VAL A 311 -1.25 -14.62 4.76
C VAL A 311 -0.63 -13.61 5.72
N PHE A 312 -1.31 -12.49 6.00
CA PHE A 312 -0.81 -11.50 6.93
C PHE A 312 -0.70 -12.00 8.38
N GLU A 313 -1.64 -12.83 8.84
CA GLU A 313 -1.53 -13.49 10.15
C GLU A 313 -0.29 -14.40 10.21
N ARG A 314 0.02 -15.11 9.12
CA ARG A 314 1.24 -15.92 9.04
C ARG A 314 2.50 -15.06 9.09
N VAL A 315 2.52 -13.92 8.39
CA VAL A 315 3.60 -12.93 8.48
C VAL A 315 3.85 -12.48 9.92
N LEU A 316 2.79 -12.14 10.67
CA LEU A 316 2.90 -11.73 12.07
C LEU A 316 3.49 -12.86 12.93
N GLN A 317 3.03 -14.10 12.73
CA GLN A 317 3.56 -15.27 13.42
C GLN A 317 5.07 -15.46 13.16
N ASP A 318 5.50 -15.37 11.91
CA ASP A 318 6.89 -15.57 11.51
C ASP A 318 7.79 -14.44 12.07
N MET A 319 7.33 -13.18 12.07
CA MET A 319 8.07 -12.06 12.69
C MET A 319 8.26 -12.28 14.20
N LYS A 320 7.21 -12.72 14.92
CA LYS A 320 7.29 -13.02 16.35
C LYS A 320 8.22 -14.18 16.66
N ALA A 321 8.13 -15.25 15.89
CA ALA A 321 8.99 -16.42 16.08
C ALA A 321 10.47 -16.02 15.94
N SER A 322 10.77 -15.24 14.90
CA SER A 322 12.12 -14.70 14.67
C SER A 322 12.59 -13.85 15.85
N LEU A 323 11.77 -12.88 16.29
CA LEU A 323 12.18 -11.97 17.37
C LEU A 323 12.32 -12.67 18.73
N ARG A 324 11.42 -13.61 19.06
CA ARG A 324 11.56 -14.44 20.27
C ARG A 324 12.82 -15.28 20.27
N GLN A 325 13.19 -15.85 19.11
CA GLN A 325 14.43 -16.62 18.99
C GLN A 325 15.63 -15.72 19.30
N LEU A 326 15.66 -14.50 18.76
CA LEU A 326 16.73 -13.53 18.99
C LEU A 326 16.84 -13.11 20.46
N LEU A 327 15.72 -12.89 21.13
CA LEU A 327 15.69 -12.50 22.54
C LEU A 327 16.03 -13.65 23.51
N ARG A 328 15.99 -14.91 23.07
CA ARG A 328 16.47 -16.03 23.90
C ARG A 328 17.99 -16.12 23.94
N GLU A 329 18.66 -15.63 22.91
CA GLU A 329 20.13 -15.67 22.83
C GLU A 329 20.78 -14.63 23.75
N LYS A 330 20.07 -13.55 24.09
CA LYS A 330 20.51 -12.52 25.05
C LYS A 330 19.33 -11.99 25.85
N HIS A 331 19.45 -11.98 27.17
CA HIS A 331 18.41 -11.38 28.02
C HIS A 331 18.37 -9.86 27.80
N HIS A 332 17.16 -9.31 27.64
CA HIS A 332 16.92 -7.89 27.49
C HIS A 332 15.89 -7.43 28.53
N ASP A 333 16.32 -6.67 29.55
CA ASP A 333 15.40 -6.11 30.55
C ASP A 333 14.45 -5.07 29.95
N LYS A 334 14.91 -4.39 28.89
CA LYS A 334 14.18 -3.37 28.17
C LYS A 334 14.31 -3.58 26.66
N LEU A 335 13.20 -3.39 25.94
CA LEU A 335 13.15 -3.44 24.48
C LEU A 335 12.34 -2.28 23.92
N ARG A 336 12.96 -1.50 23.04
CA ARG A 336 12.33 -0.34 22.38
C ARG A 336 12.14 -0.62 20.90
N LEU A 337 10.89 -0.73 20.49
CA LEU A 337 10.48 -0.93 19.11
C LEU A 337 10.18 0.43 18.47
N LEU A 338 10.77 0.69 17.29
CA LEU A 338 10.39 1.80 16.42
C LEU A 338 9.75 1.24 15.16
N GLU A 339 8.49 1.58 14.92
CA GLU A 339 7.74 1.18 13.74
C GLU A 339 7.53 2.36 12.80
N LEU A 340 8.01 2.23 11.56
CA LEU A 340 7.83 3.23 10.51
C LEU A 340 6.74 2.81 9.54
N CYS A 341 5.82 3.74 9.26
CA CYS A 341 4.60 3.47 8.47
C CYS A 341 3.68 2.44 9.13
N GLY A 342 3.52 2.51 10.45
CA GLY A 342 2.79 1.51 11.24
C GLY A 342 1.28 1.49 11.05
N GLY A 343 0.70 2.43 10.29
CA GLY A 343 -0.74 2.51 10.10
C GLY A 343 -1.48 2.57 11.45
N VAL A 344 -2.42 1.64 11.66
CA VAL A 344 -3.18 1.53 12.92
C VAL A 344 -2.45 0.71 14.01
N GLY A 345 -1.17 0.38 13.80
CA GLY A 345 -0.28 -0.25 14.78
C GLY A 345 -0.27 -1.77 14.79
N VAL A 346 -0.76 -2.44 13.74
CA VAL A 346 -0.96 -3.90 13.79
C VAL A 346 0.33 -4.67 14.03
N ILE A 347 1.40 -4.39 13.26
CA ILE A 347 2.65 -5.14 13.40
C ILE A 347 3.30 -4.81 14.74
N GLY A 348 3.53 -3.52 15.03
CA GLY A 348 4.16 -3.06 16.26
C GLY A 348 3.47 -3.56 17.53
N LEU A 349 2.13 -3.43 17.63
CA LEU A 349 1.38 -3.84 18.81
C LEU A 349 1.33 -5.37 18.94
N SER A 350 1.18 -6.13 17.85
CA SER A 350 1.22 -7.59 17.90
C SER A 350 2.60 -8.11 18.33
N LEU A 351 3.69 -7.54 17.79
CA LEU A 351 5.05 -7.92 18.21
C LEU A 351 5.30 -7.55 19.67
N ALA A 352 4.95 -6.33 20.07
CA ALA A 352 5.06 -5.88 21.45
C ALA A 352 4.33 -6.82 22.42
N HIS A 353 3.04 -7.07 22.16
CA HIS A 353 2.20 -7.93 22.99
C HIS A 353 2.74 -9.35 23.12
N ALA A 354 3.31 -9.89 22.04
CA ALA A 354 3.86 -11.23 22.05
C ALA A 354 5.17 -11.36 22.85
N LEU A 355 5.85 -10.26 23.16
CA LEU A 355 7.16 -10.26 23.83
C LEU A 355 7.07 -9.84 25.30
N LYS A 356 5.86 -9.60 25.81
CA LYS A 356 5.64 -9.06 27.16
C LYS A 356 6.07 -10.00 28.28
N GLU A 357 6.09 -11.32 28.02
CA GLU A 357 6.53 -12.31 29.00
C GLU A 357 8.06 -12.49 28.95
N GLU A 358 8.69 -12.12 27.85
CA GLU A 358 10.13 -12.21 27.62
C GLU A 358 10.89 -10.94 28.01
N VAL A 359 10.22 -9.78 28.12
CA VAL A 359 10.85 -8.47 28.35
C VAL A 359 10.06 -7.66 29.40
N SER A 360 10.72 -7.29 30.50
CA SER A 360 10.11 -6.54 31.61
C SER A 360 9.63 -5.13 31.25
N HIS A 361 10.35 -4.44 30.36
CA HIS A 361 10.03 -3.08 29.94
C HIS A 361 9.99 -2.95 28.42
N LEU A 362 8.79 -3.00 27.84
CA LEU A 362 8.61 -2.87 26.41
C LEU A 362 7.97 -1.52 26.05
N SER A 363 8.59 -0.81 25.09
CA SER A 363 8.00 0.39 24.51
C SER A 363 7.94 0.32 22.99
N LEU A 364 6.86 0.83 22.43
CA LEU A 364 6.63 0.96 20.99
C LEU A 364 6.42 2.44 20.65
N VAL A 365 7.20 2.94 19.70
CA VAL A 365 6.92 4.19 18.99
C VAL A 365 6.52 3.83 17.57
N SER A 366 5.26 4.06 17.21
CA SER A 366 4.74 3.84 15.85
C SER A 366 4.53 5.16 15.13
N THR A 367 4.86 5.22 13.84
CA THR A 367 4.76 6.44 13.05
C THR A 367 3.99 6.23 11.76
N ASP A 368 3.14 7.18 11.39
CA ASP A 368 2.49 7.21 10.07
C ASP A 368 2.17 8.65 9.65
N GLN A 369 2.25 8.92 8.35
CA GLN A 369 1.90 10.23 7.78
C GLN A 369 0.38 10.46 7.68
N ASN A 370 -0.43 9.40 7.75
CA ASN A 370 -1.88 9.47 7.71
C ASN A 370 -2.43 9.83 9.10
N PRO A 371 -2.91 11.07 9.31
CA PRO A 371 -3.39 11.49 10.63
C PRO A 371 -4.61 10.70 11.11
N ASN A 372 -5.35 10.05 10.19
CA ASN A 372 -6.49 9.21 10.54
C ASN A 372 -6.10 7.92 11.27
N CYS A 373 -4.82 7.54 11.21
CA CYS A 373 -4.30 6.37 11.91
C CYS A 373 -4.11 6.64 13.40
N ALA A 374 -3.80 7.86 13.82
CA ALA A 374 -3.47 8.19 15.21
C ALA A 374 -4.57 7.77 16.20
N LYS A 375 -5.82 8.16 15.91
CA LYS A 375 -6.97 7.83 16.76
C LYS A 375 -7.19 6.31 16.87
N LEU A 376 -7.06 5.59 15.74
CA LEU A 376 -7.26 4.14 15.69
C LEU A 376 -6.12 3.40 16.38
N PHE A 377 -4.88 3.85 16.20
CA PHE A 377 -3.73 3.32 16.94
C PHE A 377 -3.97 3.43 18.45
N CYS A 378 -4.33 4.62 18.95
CA CYS A 378 -4.59 4.82 20.37
C CYS A 378 -5.72 3.92 20.88
N GLU A 379 -6.78 3.73 20.10
CA GLU A 379 -7.85 2.80 20.47
C GLU A 379 -7.36 1.35 20.53
N ASN A 380 -6.59 0.91 19.54
CA ASN A 380 -6.04 -0.44 19.49
C ASN A 380 -5.05 -0.68 20.64
N ALA A 381 -4.23 0.31 20.98
CA ALA A 381 -3.22 0.24 22.02
C ALA A 381 -3.78 0.10 23.45
N LYS A 382 -5.05 0.47 23.70
CA LYS A 382 -5.70 0.30 25.01
C LYS A 382 -5.70 -1.16 25.49
N GLN A 383 -5.70 -2.12 24.58
CA GLN A 383 -5.70 -3.55 24.91
C GLN A 383 -4.38 -4.03 25.52
N VAL A 384 -3.30 -3.26 25.36
CA VAL A 384 -1.97 -3.56 25.87
C VAL A 384 -1.47 -2.51 26.87
N GLU A 385 -2.35 -1.60 27.28
CA GLU A 385 -2.05 -0.54 28.23
C GLU A 385 -1.72 -1.15 29.61
N GLY A 386 -0.69 -0.61 30.26
CA GLY A 386 -0.16 -1.15 31.53
C GLY A 386 0.85 -2.29 31.35
N GLU A 387 0.85 -2.98 30.20
CA GLU A 387 1.87 -3.98 29.85
C GLU A 387 2.96 -3.37 28.98
N ILE A 388 2.58 -2.47 28.06
CA ILE A 388 3.45 -1.89 27.03
C ILE A 388 3.25 -0.37 26.99
N SER A 389 4.35 0.38 26.91
CA SER A 389 4.29 1.81 26.61
C SER A 389 4.21 2.04 25.11
N ALA A 390 3.02 2.32 24.57
CA ALA A 390 2.79 2.51 23.14
C ALA A 390 2.46 3.98 22.81
N GLU A 391 3.26 4.58 21.93
CA GLU A 391 3.08 5.95 21.46
C GLU A 391 2.95 6.02 19.94
N PHE A 392 2.15 6.97 19.45
CA PHE A 392 1.99 7.25 18.03
C PHE A 392 2.51 8.64 17.68
N ALA A 393 3.26 8.74 16.58
CA ALA A 393 3.70 10.01 16.03
C ALA A 393 3.23 10.19 14.58
N ALA A 394 2.39 11.22 14.36
CA ALA A 394 1.92 11.59 13.02
C ALA A 394 3.02 12.32 12.24
N MET A 395 3.90 11.56 11.60
CA MET A 395 5.05 12.10 10.85
C MET A 395 5.45 11.19 9.70
N SER A 396 6.28 11.72 8.79
CA SER A 396 6.88 10.91 7.75
C SER A 396 7.97 9.99 8.31
N ALA A 397 8.21 8.88 7.62
CA ALA A 397 9.27 7.97 8.00
C ALA A 397 10.66 8.61 8.03
N THR A 398 10.93 9.60 7.17
CA THR A 398 12.20 10.33 7.15
C THR A 398 12.39 11.18 8.42
N GLU A 399 11.33 11.84 8.89
CA GLU A 399 11.38 12.62 10.15
C GLU A 399 11.59 11.69 11.36
N ALA A 400 10.97 10.51 11.34
CA ALA A 400 11.07 9.51 12.38
C ALA A 400 12.47 8.88 12.52
N LEU A 401 13.38 9.04 11.54
CA LEU A 401 14.76 8.54 11.64
C LEU A 401 15.53 9.15 12.82
N SER A 402 15.11 10.34 13.30
CA SER A 402 15.68 10.94 14.50
C SER A 402 15.46 10.11 15.77
N ALA A 403 14.44 9.25 15.81
CA ALA A 403 14.16 8.35 16.93
C ALA A 403 15.01 7.06 16.91
N LEU A 404 15.85 6.84 15.88
CA LEU A 404 16.68 5.63 15.78
C LEU A 404 17.71 5.47 16.90
N SER A 405 18.19 6.58 17.50
CA SER A 405 19.11 6.53 18.64
C SER A 405 18.50 5.88 19.87
N ASP A 406 17.16 5.94 19.97
CA ASP A 406 16.40 5.44 21.10
C ASP A 406 15.67 4.12 20.81
N ALA A 407 16.01 3.44 19.71
CA ALA A 407 15.39 2.18 19.31
C ALA A 407 16.39 1.01 19.34
N ASP A 408 15.88 -0.14 19.73
CA ASP A 408 16.62 -1.41 19.75
C ASP A 408 16.26 -2.25 18.52
N VAL A 409 14.98 -2.22 18.11
CA VAL A 409 14.46 -2.90 16.92
C VAL A 409 13.71 -1.92 16.04
N LEU A 410 13.99 -1.95 14.74
CA LEU A 410 13.32 -1.15 13.72
C LEU A 410 12.39 -2.01 12.87
N ILE A 411 11.13 -1.62 12.74
CA ILE A 411 10.12 -2.27 11.89
C ILE A 411 9.81 -1.35 10.72
N LEU A 412 9.91 -1.88 9.50
CA LEU A 412 9.68 -1.15 8.24
C LEU A 412 8.61 -1.87 7.41
N ASP A 413 7.49 -1.19 7.16
CA ASP A 413 6.46 -1.61 6.18
C ASP A 413 6.09 -0.42 5.25
N PRO A 414 7.01 0.01 4.36
CA PRO A 414 6.78 1.13 3.45
C PRO A 414 5.55 0.94 2.55
N PRO A 415 4.74 1.99 2.33
CA PRO A 415 3.59 1.89 1.46
C PRO A 415 4.01 1.64 0.01
N ARG A 416 3.25 0.78 -0.66
CA ARG A 416 3.30 0.61 -2.11
C ARG A 416 2.82 1.89 -2.77
N ARG A 417 3.70 2.70 -3.37
CA ARG A 417 3.24 3.78 -4.27
C ARG A 417 2.63 3.12 -5.52
N GLY A 418 1.30 3.01 -5.51
CA GLY A 418 0.52 2.24 -6.48
C GLY A 418 0.82 2.59 -7.94
N LEU A 419 0.86 1.56 -8.78
CA LEU A 419 0.68 1.54 -10.24
C LEU A 419 1.17 2.77 -11.06
N ALA A 420 2.31 3.33 -10.68
CA ALA A 420 3.25 3.97 -11.57
C ALA A 420 4.49 3.07 -11.65
N ALA A 421 4.43 2.06 -12.53
CA ALA A 421 5.64 1.40 -13.00
C ALA A 421 6.64 2.50 -13.41
N ALA A 422 7.86 2.44 -12.85
CA ALA A 422 8.94 3.43 -12.94
C ALA A 422 9.01 4.58 -11.91
N GLN A 423 8.36 4.49 -10.75
CA GLN A 423 8.66 5.40 -9.61
C GLN A 423 9.65 4.79 -8.61
N GLN A 424 10.95 4.93 -8.89
CA GLN A 424 11.88 5.27 -7.81
C GLN A 424 11.44 6.61 -7.17
N ARG A 425 11.62 6.73 -5.85
CA ARG A 425 11.54 7.95 -5.00
C ARG A 425 10.29 8.15 -4.12
N ALA A 426 9.95 7.13 -3.35
CA ALA A 426 10.12 7.23 -1.89
C ALA A 426 10.41 5.84 -1.35
N ARG A 427 11.69 5.53 -1.32
CA ARG A 427 12.22 4.40 -0.56
C ARG A 427 12.42 4.95 0.86
N LEU A 428 11.91 4.25 1.88
CA LEU A 428 12.27 4.59 3.27
C LEU A 428 13.81 4.48 3.48
N LEU A 429 14.49 3.63 2.69
CA LEU A 429 15.94 3.41 2.67
C LEU A 429 16.60 3.96 1.38
N GLY A 430 16.08 5.06 0.87
CA GLY A 430 16.25 5.48 -0.52
C GLY A 430 17.49 6.23 -0.90
N GLY A 431 17.91 7.12 -0.02
CA GLY A 431 19.18 7.77 -0.09
C GLY A 431 20.24 6.93 0.60
N GLN A 432 21.50 7.26 0.30
CA GLN A 432 22.62 6.75 1.09
C GLN A 432 22.54 7.22 2.54
N GLU A 433 21.88 8.35 2.80
CA GLU A 433 21.75 9.00 4.11
C GLU A 433 20.86 8.20 5.07
N GLU A 434 19.68 7.71 4.67
CA GLU A 434 18.79 6.96 5.57
C GLU A 434 19.37 5.60 5.93
N ALA A 435 19.94 4.90 4.95
CA ALA A 435 20.63 3.64 5.21
C ALA A 435 21.87 3.86 6.10
N ALA A 436 22.59 4.98 5.92
CA ALA A 436 23.69 5.35 6.81
C ALA A 436 23.21 5.64 8.23
N ALA A 437 22.09 6.35 8.40
CA ALA A 437 21.50 6.63 9.70
C ALA A 437 21.19 5.34 10.47
N ILE A 438 20.65 4.32 9.81
CA ILE A 438 20.37 3.01 10.43
C ILE A 438 21.66 2.23 10.71
N ARG A 439 22.63 2.22 9.78
CA ARG A 439 23.94 1.59 10.02
C ARG A 439 24.66 2.22 11.23
N ASN A 440 24.53 3.53 11.40
CA ASN A 440 25.17 4.31 12.45
C ASN A 440 24.34 4.41 13.75
N SER A 441 23.15 3.82 13.82
CA SER A 441 22.33 3.82 15.03
C SER A 441 22.68 2.66 15.97
N SER A 442 22.04 2.62 17.14
CA SER A 442 22.10 1.54 18.13
C SER A 442 21.18 0.35 17.81
N VAL A 443 20.32 0.47 16.79
CA VAL A 443 19.36 -0.58 16.40
C VAL A 443 20.11 -1.88 16.09
N TRP A 444 19.79 -2.97 16.80
CA TRP A 444 20.46 -4.26 16.62
C TRP A 444 19.68 -5.21 15.71
N ALA A 445 18.37 -5.01 15.53
CA ALA A 445 17.57 -5.76 14.56
C ALA A 445 16.70 -4.85 13.67
N VAL A 446 16.60 -5.20 12.39
CA VAL A 446 15.70 -4.57 11.43
C VAL A 446 14.76 -5.62 10.85
N ILE A 447 13.46 -5.40 10.99
CA ILE A 447 12.39 -6.19 10.38
C ILE A 447 11.87 -5.39 9.19
N TYR A 448 12.10 -5.88 7.98
CA TYR A 448 11.72 -5.16 6.76
C TYR A 448 10.74 -5.96 5.91
N MET A 449 9.49 -5.51 5.85
CA MET A 449 8.47 -5.98 4.91
C MET A 449 8.48 -5.12 3.64
N SER A 450 8.45 -5.75 2.47
CA SER A 450 8.45 -5.03 1.20
C SER A 450 7.57 -5.70 0.15
N CYS A 451 6.67 -4.91 -0.43
CA CYS A 451 5.79 -5.31 -1.53
C CYS A 451 6.46 -5.31 -2.92
N GLY A 452 7.77 -5.05 -2.99
CA GLY A 452 8.53 -4.93 -4.23
C GLY A 452 9.95 -5.51 -4.10
N HIS A 453 10.19 -6.64 -4.76
CA HIS A 453 11.46 -7.36 -4.70
C HIS A 453 12.68 -6.54 -5.17
N ASP A 454 12.56 -5.75 -6.24
CA ASP A 454 13.67 -4.90 -6.72
C ASP A 454 14.07 -3.83 -5.70
N SER A 455 13.07 -3.18 -5.08
CA SER A 455 13.33 -2.20 -4.02
C SER A 455 13.90 -2.88 -2.78
N PHE A 456 13.38 -4.05 -2.40
CA PHE A 456 13.92 -4.83 -1.29
C PHE A 456 15.40 -5.15 -1.51
N MET A 457 15.78 -5.74 -2.65
CA MET A 457 17.19 -6.06 -2.94
C MET A 457 18.08 -4.84 -2.89
N ALA A 458 17.64 -3.73 -3.49
CA ALA A 458 18.41 -2.49 -3.54
C ALA A 458 18.61 -1.86 -2.16
N ASP A 459 17.59 -1.91 -1.30
CA ASP A 459 17.61 -1.35 0.04
C ASP A 459 18.37 -2.27 1.02
N ALA A 460 18.13 -3.58 0.94
CA ALA A 460 18.87 -4.61 1.68
C ALA A 460 20.37 -4.55 1.37
N SER A 461 20.75 -4.41 0.10
CA SER A 461 22.16 -4.25 -0.30
C SER A 461 22.83 -3.04 0.36
N ARG A 462 22.10 -1.94 0.59
CA ARG A 462 22.63 -0.77 1.32
C ARG A 462 22.74 -1.02 2.82
N LEU A 463 21.84 -1.79 3.39
CA LEU A 463 21.89 -2.15 4.81
C LEU A 463 23.06 -3.10 5.10
N LEU A 464 23.31 -4.04 4.19
CA LEU A 464 24.43 -5.00 4.23
C LEU A 464 25.78 -4.35 3.92
N ALA A 465 25.80 -3.23 3.18
CA ALA A 465 27.03 -2.53 2.83
C ALA A 465 27.84 -2.12 4.07
N GLY A 466 29.16 -2.35 4.04
CA GLY A 466 30.05 -2.08 5.15
C GLY A 466 29.94 -3.08 6.32
N GLY A 467 29.16 -4.15 6.19
CA GLY A 467 29.12 -5.25 7.16
C GLY A 467 28.48 -4.91 8.50
N ALA A 468 27.81 -3.76 8.64
CA ALA A 468 27.14 -3.36 9.88
C ALA A 468 26.01 -4.33 10.24
N PHE A 469 25.30 -4.84 9.23
CA PHE A 469 24.23 -5.83 9.37
C PHE A 469 24.49 -7.05 8.49
N ARG A 470 23.95 -8.20 8.90
CA ARG A 470 23.74 -9.38 8.06
C ARG A 470 22.26 -9.67 7.91
N LEU A 471 21.88 -10.29 6.81
CA LEU A 471 20.54 -10.85 6.63
C LEU A 471 20.49 -12.22 7.30
N LEU A 472 19.66 -12.36 8.33
CA LEU A 472 19.47 -13.62 9.05
C LEU A 472 18.47 -14.52 8.31
N GLU A 473 17.37 -13.94 7.85
CA GLU A 473 16.25 -14.67 7.25
C GLU A 473 15.61 -13.86 6.13
N LEU A 474 15.20 -14.53 5.06
CA LEU A 474 14.39 -13.95 4.00
C LEU A 474 13.20 -14.85 3.70
N ARG A 475 11.99 -14.34 3.90
CA ARG A 475 10.73 -15.03 3.57
C ARG A 475 9.98 -14.29 2.49
N CYS A 476 9.37 -15.03 1.55
CA CYS A 476 8.49 -14.50 0.52
C CYS A 476 7.08 -15.03 0.72
N TYR A 477 6.09 -14.17 0.60
CA TYR A 477 4.68 -14.51 0.76
C TYR A 477 3.89 -14.19 -0.50
N ASP A 478 3.06 -15.13 -0.93
CA ASP A 478 2.04 -14.90 -1.96
C ASP A 478 0.84 -14.16 -1.34
N MET A 479 1.05 -12.87 -1.05
CA MET A 479 0.02 -12.00 -0.47
C MET A 479 -1.10 -11.70 -1.49
N PHE A 480 -0.77 -11.73 -2.78
CA PHE A 480 -1.70 -11.42 -3.87
C PHE A 480 -1.67 -12.47 -4.98
N PRO A 481 -2.25 -13.67 -4.72
CA PRO A 481 -2.37 -14.72 -5.72
C PRO A 481 -2.94 -14.21 -7.05
N TYR A 482 -2.53 -14.83 -8.15
CA TYR A 482 -2.85 -14.45 -9.54
C TYR A 482 -2.22 -13.12 -10.01
N THR A 483 -1.29 -12.54 -9.26
CA THR A 483 -0.60 -11.30 -9.63
C THR A 483 0.92 -11.48 -9.63
N SER A 484 1.65 -10.49 -10.19
CA SER A 484 3.12 -10.45 -10.13
C SER A 484 3.67 -10.04 -8.76
N HIS A 485 2.79 -9.73 -7.81
CA HIS A 485 3.18 -9.10 -6.55
C HIS A 485 3.48 -10.17 -5.50
N ILE A 486 4.59 -9.97 -4.82
CA ILE A 486 5.00 -10.76 -3.68
C ILE A 486 5.31 -9.80 -2.53
N GLU A 487 5.15 -10.27 -1.31
CA GLU A 487 5.67 -9.59 -0.12
C GLU A 487 6.96 -10.29 0.32
N SER A 488 7.99 -9.52 0.65
CA SER A 488 9.30 -10.00 1.09
C SER A 488 9.59 -9.52 2.51
N LEU A 489 9.82 -10.43 3.44
CA LEU A 489 10.22 -10.16 4.82
C LEU A 489 11.70 -10.49 5.00
N GLY A 490 12.51 -9.47 5.26
CA GLY A 490 13.90 -9.62 5.69
C GLY A 490 14.06 -9.35 7.19
N ILE A 491 14.76 -10.25 7.88
CA ILE A 491 15.22 -10.04 9.27
C ILE A 491 16.72 -9.80 9.24
N PHE A 492 17.16 -8.61 9.63
CA PHE A 492 18.58 -8.22 9.63
C PHE A 492 19.08 -8.07 11.06
N LEU A 493 20.29 -8.54 11.31
CA LEU A 493 20.97 -8.44 12.60
C LEU A 493 22.27 -7.68 12.49
N ARG A 494 22.53 -6.82 13.47
CA ARG A 494 23.80 -6.13 13.61
C ARG A 494 24.94 -7.13 13.85
N GLN A 495 26.09 -6.87 13.25
CA GLN A 495 27.29 -7.71 13.37
C GLN A 495 28.40 -7.07 14.21
N ARG A 496 28.44 -5.74 14.30
CA ARG A 496 29.47 -4.99 15.03
C ARG A 496 28.85 -3.94 15.95
N GLU A 497 29.49 -3.72 17.09
CA GLU A 497 29.17 -2.60 17.99
C GLU A 497 29.39 -1.26 17.26
N PRO A 498 28.55 -0.23 17.47
CA PRO A 498 28.73 1.08 16.83
C PRO A 498 30.11 1.71 17.07
N ALA A 499 30.73 1.41 18.21
CA ALA A 499 32.05 1.90 18.60
C ALA A 499 33.21 1.29 17.79
N ASP A 500 33.00 0.14 17.12
CA ASP A 500 34.02 -0.45 16.24
C ASP A 500 33.96 0.15 14.82
N LEU A 501 32.82 0.70 14.42
CA LEU A 501 32.66 1.36 13.12
C LEU A 501 33.31 2.76 13.06
N SER A 502 33.52 3.41 14.22
CA SER A 502 34.22 4.71 14.29
C SER A 502 35.74 4.56 14.21
N LYS A 503 36.28 3.37 14.50
CA LYS A 503 37.71 3.04 14.37
C LYS A 503 38.10 2.66 12.95
N ASP A 504 37.13 2.20 12.15
CA ASP A 504 37.28 1.89 10.72
C ASP A 504 37.08 3.13 9.81
N VAL A 505 37.04 4.35 10.36
CA VAL A 505 37.25 5.59 9.57
C VAL A 505 38.75 5.89 9.49
N GLN A 506 39.53 4.89 9.09
CA GLN A 506 40.74 5.17 8.32
C GLN A 506 40.29 5.16 6.86
N GLU A 507 40.61 6.22 6.12
CA GLU A 507 40.42 6.26 4.67
C GLU A 507 40.90 4.93 4.08
N GLU A 508 39.99 4.09 3.59
CA GLU A 508 40.39 2.89 2.86
C GLU A 508 41.30 3.33 1.70
N PRO A 509 42.50 2.76 1.55
CA PRO A 509 43.30 2.99 0.37
C PRO A 509 42.49 2.48 -0.82
N ALA A 510 42.32 3.36 -1.81
CA ALA A 510 41.54 3.15 -3.02
C ALA A 510 41.64 1.70 -3.53
N GLN A 511 40.62 0.90 -3.25
CA GLN A 511 40.42 -0.35 -3.96
C GLN A 511 40.24 0.02 -5.43
N GLN A 512 41.09 -0.57 -6.26
CA GLN A 512 41.21 -0.30 -7.69
C GLN A 512 39.83 -0.18 -8.31
N THR A 513 39.51 1.05 -8.73
CA THR A 513 38.36 1.33 -9.57
C THR A 513 38.52 0.46 -10.82
N PRO A 514 37.49 -0.30 -11.26
CA PRO A 514 37.55 -0.88 -12.59
C PRO A 514 37.87 0.24 -13.58
N ALA A 515 38.74 -0.06 -14.56
CA ALA A 515 39.28 0.91 -15.52
C ALA A 515 38.23 1.94 -15.96
N PRO A 516 38.59 3.24 -16.13
CA PRO A 516 37.62 4.30 -16.36
C PRO A 516 36.73 3.95 -17.55
N VAL A 517 35.47 3.60 -17.25
CA VAL A 517 34.49 3.28 -18.27
C VAL A 517 34.29 4.55 -19.09
N GLN A 518 34.61 4.49 -20.38
CA GLN A 518 34.52 5.63 -21.28
C GLN A 518 33.09 6.13 -21.33
N LYS A 519 32.84 7.25 -20.65
CA LYS A 519 31.51 7.81 -20.46
C LYS A 519 31.16 8.67 -21.65
N MET A 520 30.22 8.21 -22.46
CA MET A 520 29.67 8.96 -23.60
C MET A 520 28.79 10.09 -23.08
N GLN A 521 29.00 11.29 -23.63
CA GLN A 521 28.30 12.50 -23.21
C GLN A 521 28.06 13.40 -24.41
N CYS A 522 26.90 14.04 -24.45
CA CYS A 522 26.56 15.07 -25.42
C CYS A 522 25.64 16.12 -24.77
N GLN A 523 25.47 17.28 -25.41
CA GLN A 523 24.57 18.33 -24.96
C GLN A 523 23.72 18.85 -26.11
N PHE A 524 22.41 18.93 -25.87
CA PHE A 524 21.47 19.62 -26.75
C PHE A 524 21.39 21.09 -26.33
N LEU A 525 21.80 21.99 -27.21
CA LEU A 525 21.60 23.42 -27.04
C LEU A 525 20.15 23.76 -27.41
N ILE A 526 19.39 24.32 -26.46
CA ILE A 526 17.94 24.50 -26.62
C ILE A 526 17.60 25.73 -27.49
N GLY A 527 18.49 26.73 -27.59
CA GLY A 527 18.26 27.91 -28.43
C GLY A 527 17.11 28.85 -27.99
N ILE A 528 16.24 28.41 -27.07
CA ILE A 528 15.11 29.19 -26.55
C ILE A 528 15.44 29.72 -25.16
N ASN A 529 15.33 31.03 -24.98
CA ASN A 529 15.48 31.67 -23.68
C ASN A 529 14.29 31.35 -22.78
N GLN A 530 14.55 31.18 -21.48
CA GLN A 530 13.49 30.96 -20.50
C GLN A 530 12.61 32.22 -20.37
N ASP A 531 11.39 32.11 -20.89
CA ASP A 531 10.34 33.12 -20.82
C ASP A 531 9.21 32.68 -19.86
N ARG A 532 8.47 33.64 -19.31
CA ARG A 532 7.37 33.37 -18.36
C ARG A 532 6.13 32.79 -19.04
N ASP A 533 5.84 33.18 -20.27
CA ASP A 533 4.63 32.79 -20.99
C ASP A 533 4.82 31.43 -21.67
N PHE A 534 5.94 31.24 -22.37
CA PHE A 534 6.25 29.96 -23.02
C PHE A 534 6.90 28.94 -22.09
N ASN A 535 7.63 29.35 -21.06
CA ASN A 535 8.20 28.46 -20.03
C ASN A 535 8.84 27.17 -20.59
N VAL A 536 9.88 27.33 -21.42
CA VAL A 536 10.57 26.22 -22.11
C VAL A 536 11.09 25.15 -21.13
N ARG A 537 11.56 25.56 -19.94
CA ARG A 537 11.97 24.64 -18.86
C ARG A 537 10.85 23.66 -18.51
N GLN A 538 9.63 24.13 -18.30
CA GLN A 538 8.52 23.27 -17.90
C GLN A 538 8.12 22.29 -19.01
N ARG A 539 8.26 22.69 -20.28
CA ARG A 539 7.96 21.85 -21.45
C ARG A 539 9.03 20.78 -21.68
N LEU A 540 10.31 21.14 -21.52
CA LEU A 540 11.42 20.18 -21.54
C LEU A 540 11.31 19.19 -20.38
N LEU A 541 11.08 19.66 -19.16
CA LEU A 541 10.99 18.77 -18.00
C LEU A 541 9.70 17.94 -18.01
N GLY A 542 8.57 18.50 -18.47
CA GLY A 542 7.22 17.96 -18.27
C GLY A 542 6.74 18.12 -16.83
N ASP A 543 5.47 17.80 -16.54
CA ASP A 543 4.93 17.86 -15.18
C ASP A 543 5.80 17.04 -14.21
N ARG A 544 6.34 17.69 -13.19
CA ARG A 544 7.27 17.10 -12.21
C ARG A 544 8.44 16.33 -12.85
N GLY A 545 8.94 16.76 -14.01
CA GLY A 545 10.06 16.12 -14.69
C GLY A 545 9.71 14.86 -15.48
N HIS A 546 8.45 14.68 -15.89
CA HIS A 546 7.97 13.48 -16.59
C HIS A 546 8.80 13.10 -17.82
N ASN A 547 9.08 14.05 -18.72
CA ASN A 547 9.77 13.77 -19.98
C ASN A 547 11.20 13.27 -19.72
N MET A 548 11.91 13.93 -18.80
CA MET A 548 13.26 13.51 -18.38
C MET A 548 13.28 12.11 -17.78
N LYS A 549 12.24 11.77 -17.00
CA LYS A 549 12.12 10.45 -16.35
C LYS A 549 11.81 9.36 -17.36
N LEU A 550 10.94 9.64 -18.34
CA LEU A 550 10.58 8.70 -19.40
C LEU A 550 11.83 8.30 -20.18
N ILE A 551 12.58 9.28 -20.68
CA ILE A 551 13.80 9.04 -21.45
C ILE A 551 14.85 8.33 -20.59
N ALA A 552 15.09 8.78 -19.35
CA ALA A 552 16.03 8.13 -18.44
C ALA A 552 15.65 6.67 -18.13
N SER A 553 14.35 6.35 -18.05
CA SER A 553 13.87 5.00 -17.76
C SER A 553 13.93 4.06 -18.96
N ALA A 554 13.65 4.57 -20.16
CA ALA A 554 13.71 3.79 -21.39
C ALA A 554 15.16 3.42 -21.76
N THR A 555 16.10 4.32 -21.43
CA THR A 555 17.48 4.24 -21.92
C THR A 555 18.50 3.94 -20.83
N GLY A 556 18.19 4.16 -19.56
CA GLY A 556 19.20 4.11 -18.49
C GLY A 556 20.22 5.26 -18.53
N ALA A 557 20.13 6.17 -19.49
CA ALA A 557 21.01 7.34 -19.59
C ALA A 557 20.67 8.39 -18.52
N LYS A 558 21.68 9.14 -18.09
CA LYS A 558 21.54 10.22 -17.12
C LYS A 558 21.36 11.56 -17.82
N LEU A 559 20.16 12.12 -17.70
CA LEU A 559 19.80 13.44 -18.24
C LEU A 559 19.87 14.55 -17.18
N ARG A 560 20.33 15.74 -17.56
CA ARG A 560 20.33 16.93 -16.71
C ARG A 560 20.09 18.20 -17.52
N LEU A 561 19.08 18.98 -17.14
CA LEU A 561 18.87 20.33 -17.66
C LEU A 561 19.79 21.30 -16.92
N ARG A 562 20.55 22.10 -17.66
CA ARG A 562 21.54 23.07 -17.15
C ARG A 562 21.51 24.36 -17.96
N GLY A 563 22.26 25.37 -17.52
CA GLY A 563 22.28 26.69 -18.17
C GLY A 563 21.31 27.67 -17.52
N ARG A 564 21.29 28.88 -18.07
CA ARG A 564 20.47 29.99 -17.58
C ARG A 564 18.98 29.65 -17.61
N GLY A 565 18.31 29.77 -16.47
CA GLY A 565 16.87 29.52 -16.35
C GLY A 565 16.51 28.04 -16.16
N SER A 566 17.50 27.16 -15.96
CA SER A 566 17.26 25.72 -15.73
C SER A 566 16.74 25.40 -14.32
N GLY A 567 16.99 26.27 -13.33
CA GLY A 567 16.76 25.95 -11.91
C GLY A 567 17.87 25.10 -11.28
N PHE A 568 18.88 24.65 -12.06
CA PHE A 568 19.93 23.75 -11.58
C PHE A 568 21.14 24.53 -11.06
N LYS A 569 21.30 24.52 -9.73
CA LYS A 569 22.43 25.16 -9.03
C LYS A 569 23.66 24.27 -9.05
N GLU A 570 24.80 24.79 -9.48
CA GLU A 570 26.06 24.06 -9.58
C GLU A 570 27.26 24.83 -9.01
N GLY A 571 28.36 24.11 -8.78
CA GLY A 571 29.59 24.63 -8.20
C GLY A 571 29.52 24.92 -6.69
N PRO A 572 30.65 25.32 -6.08
CA PRO A 572 30.76 25.55 -4.63
C PRO A 572 29.81 26.65 -4.13
N ARG A 573 29.51 27.63 -4.99
CA ARG A 573 28.64 28.77 -4.69
C ARG A 573 27.15 28.50 -4.92
N ARG A 574 26.77 27.29 -5.38
CA ARG A 574 25.38 26.87 -5.68
C ARG A 574 24.61 27.91 -6.52
N VAL A 575 25.18 28.32 -7.64
CA VAL A 575 24.56 29.26 -8.60
C VAL A 575 24.26 28.55 -9.92
N GLU A 576 23.28 29.02 -10.67
CA GLU A 576 23.04 28.51 -12.03
C GLU A 576 24.22 28.84 -12.96
N SER A 577 24.42 28.00 -13.98
CA SER A 577 25.39 28.30 -15.04
C SER A 577 25.01 29.57 -15.80
N ARG A 578 26.03 30.30 -16.25
CA ARG A 578 25.87 31.44 -17.18
C ARG A 578 25.69 30.98 -18.63
N ASP A 579 25.96 29.71 -18.92
CA ASP A 579 25.86 29.13 -20.26
C ASP A 579 24.41 29.10 -20.77
N PRO A 580 24.20 29.02 -22.10
CA PRO A 580 22.89 28.81 -22.69
C PRO A 580 22.16 27.58 -22.10
N LEU A 581 20.82 27.62 -22.10
CA LEU A 581 20.00 26.50 -21.64
C LEU A 581 20.31 25.25 -22.49
N MET A 582 20.65 24.16 -21.83
CA MET A 582 21.07 22.93 -22.48
C MET A 582 20.62 21.69 -21.71
N LEU A 583 20.36 20.62 -22.46
CA LEU A 583 20.04 19.31 -21.91
C LEU A 583 21.22 18.36 -22.11
N CYS A 584 21.86 17.97 -21.01
CA CYS A 584 23.04 17.10 -21.03
C CYS A 584 22.63 15.63 -20.88
N ILE A 585 23.18 14.76 -21.72
CA ILE A 585 23.00 13.30 -21.67
C ILE A 585 24.34 12.66 -21.32
N SER A 586 24.31 11.62 -20.48
CA SER A 586 25.50 10.79 -20.24
C SER A 586 25.14 9.33 -20.02
N SER A 587 25.92 8.42 -20.59
CA SER A 587 25.77 6.97 -20.46
C SER A 587 27.13 6.28 -20.48
N THR A 588 27.20 5.07 -19.95
CA THR A 588 28.36 4.17 -20.06
C THR A 588 28.14 3.05 -21.09
N ASP A 589 27.02 3.11 -21.81
CA ASP A 589 26.55 2.13 -22.78
C ASP A 589 26.11 2.89 -24.04
N GLU A 590 26.66 2.48 -25.19
CA GLU A 590 26.55 3.16 -26.49
C GLU A 590 25.15 3.08 -27.10
N GLU A 591 24.53 1.90 -27.11
CA GLU A 591 23.17 1.74 -27.63
C GLU A 591 22.18 2.57 -26.79
N LYS A 592 22.36 2.53 -25.47
CA LYS A 592 21.58 3.36 -24.53
C LYS A 592 21.82 4.85 -24.73
N HIS A 593 23.05 5.25 -25.05
CA HIS A 593 23.39 6.63 -25.34
C HIS A 593 22.70 7.12 -26.62
N GLN A 594 22.80 6.35 -27.70
CA GLN A 594 22.20 6.67 -29.00
C GLN A 594 20.68 6.74 -28.91
N GLU A 595 20.04 5.81 -28.19
CA GLU A 595 18.59 5.85 -27.99
C GLU A 595 18.16 7.06 -27.13
N ALA A 596 18.97 7.44 -26.13
CA ALA A 596 18.69 8.64 -25.34
C ALA A 596 18.81 9.91 -26.17
N VAL A 597 19.81 9.98 -27.07
CA VAL A 597 19.97 11.08 -28.03
C VAL A 597 18.76 11.16 -28.97
N ARG A 598 18.28 10.03 -29.49
CA ARG A 598 17.09 9.96 -30.36
C ARG A 598 15.84 10.50 -29.66
N LEU A 599 15.55 10.00 -28.46
CA LEU A 599 14.36 10.42 -27.70
C LEU A 599 14.43 11.88 -27.22
N VAL A 600 15.62 12.38 -26.88
CA VAL A 600 15.79 13.80 -26.54
C VAL A 600 15.60 14.68 -27.76
N ARG A 601 16.08 14.26 -28.94
CA ARG A 601 15.86 14.98 -30.19
C ARG A 601 14.38 15.14 -30.48
N GLU A 602 13.61 14.05 -30.42
CA GLU A 602 12.14 14.09 -30.61
C GLU A 602 11.48 15.07 -29.62
N LEU A 603 11.86 15.01 -28.34
CA LEU A 603 11.33 15.93 -27.33
C LEU A 603 11.67 17.41 -27.63
N VAL A 604 12.88 17.69 -28.12
CA VAL A 604 13.30 19.07 -28.43
C VAL A 604 12.56 19.56 -29.68
N GLU A 605 12.37 18.71 -30.68
CA GLU A 605 11.59 19.01 -31.89
C GLU A 605 10.13 19.32 -31.56
N ASP A 606 9.48 18.49 -30.72
CA ASP A 606 8.12 18.76 -30.22
C ASP A 606 8.01 20.11 -29.50
N VAL A 607 9.05 20.50 -28.75
CA VAL A 607 9.10 21.79 -28.05
C VAL A 607 9.30 22.95 -29.03
N TYR A 608 10.07 22.74 -30.11
CA TYR A 608 10.26 23.73 -31.16
C TYR A 608 8.99 23.95 -31.97
N GLU A 609 8.22 22.91 -32.30
CA GLU A 609 6.92 23.05 -32.96
C GLU A 609 5.96 23.89 -32.11
N GLN A 610 5.89 23.61 -30.81
CA GLN A 610 5.10 24.41 -29.86
C GLN A 610 5.59 25.85 -29.78
N TYR A 611 6.90 26.08 -29.86
CA TYR A 611 7.49 27.42 -29.80
C TYR A 611 7.23 28.22 -31.07
N SER A 612 7.31 27.59 -32.24
CA SER A 612 6.96 28.20 -33.53
C SER A 612 5.49 28.60 -33.56
N ALA A 613 4.57 27.74 -33.10
CA ALA A 613 3.16 28.09 -32.99
C ALA A 613 2.92 29.26 -32.01
N PHE A 614 3.67 29.30 -30.90
CA PHE A 614 3.62 30.40 -29.94
C PHE A 614 4.14 31.72 -30.53
N GLN A 615 5.23 31.71 -31.28
CA GLN A 615 5.81 32.88 -31.96
C GLN A 615 4.91 33.40 -33.08
N GLN A 616 4.32 32.50 -33.88
CA GLN A 616 3.35 32.87 -34.92
C GLN A 616 2.11 33.57 -34.34
N SER A 617 1.62 33.14 -33.16
CA SER A 617 0.52 33.82 -32.47
C SER A 617 0.86 35.25 -32.03
N ARG A 618 2.14 35.62 -32.04
CA ARG A 618 2.67 36.96 -31.72
C ARG A 618 3.16 37.72 -32.96
N GLY A 619 2.95 37.18 -34.17
CA GLY A 619 3.42 37.79 -35.42
C GLY A 619 4.93 37.78 -35.60
N GLN A 620 5.63 36.83 -34.97
CA GLN A 620 7.07 36.67 -35.02
C GLN A 620 7.43 35.31 -35.66
N GLU A 621 8.58 35.24 -36.34
CA GLU A 621 9.13 33.99 -36.85
C GLU A 621 10.12 33.38 -35.84
N ALA A 622 10.06 32.06 -35.69
CA ALA A 622 10.97 31.31 -34.85
C ALA A 622 12.04 30.64 -35.73
N ASP A 623 13.32 30.90 -35.44
CA ASP A 623 14.44 30.14 -35.99
C ASP A 623 15.01 29.25 -34.89
N CYS A 624 14.61 27.98 -34.87
CA CYS A 624 15.05 26.98 -33.88
C CYS A 624 15.47 25.72 -34.62
N GLN A 625 16.76 25.37 -34.50
CA GLN A 625 17.32 24.13 -35.05
C GLN A 625 18.00 23.32 -33.95
N VAL A 626 17.93 22.00 -34.06
CA VAL A 626 18.55 21.10 -33.07
C VAL A 626 20.07 21.17 -33.23
N GLN A 627 20.75 21.73 -32.24
CA GLN A 627 22.20 21.78 -32.16
C GLN A 627 22.71 20.83 -31.07
N ILE A 628 23.54 19.87 -31.45
CA ILE A 628 24.15 18.90 -30.52
C ILE A 628 25.65 19.14 -30.46
N HIS A 629 26.17 19.27 -29.25
CA HIS A 629 27.60 19.25 -28.98
C HIS A 629 27.98 17.86 -28.45
N GLU A 630 28.83 17.15 -29.20
CA GLU A 630 29.38 15.86 -28.79
C GLU A 630 30.56 16.04 -27.83
N GLY A 631 30.63 15.21 -26.79
CA GLY A 631 31.68 15.26 -25.78
C GLY A 631 31.27 15.99 -24.49
N PRO A 632 32.20 16.11 -23.52
CA PRO A 632 31.92 16.74 -22.23
C PRO A 632 31.74 18.25 -22.38
N ARG A 633 30.90 18.84 -21.53
CA ARG A 633 30.71 20.30 -21.48
C ARG A 633 32.05 21.01 -21.25
N PRO A 634 32.37 22.08 -21.99
CA PRO A 634 33.55 22.92 -21.75
C PRO A 634 33.62 23.37 -20.28
N GLY A 635 34.74 23.08 -19.60
CA GLY A 635 34.95 23.42 -18.18
C GLY A 635 34.40 22.41 -17.16
N SER A 636 33.93 21.23 -17.60
CA SER A 636 33.64 20.12 -16.69
C SER A 636 34.94 19.46 -16.20
N ARG A 637 35.03 19.13 -14.90
CA ARG A 637 36.12 18.30 -14.36
C ARG A 637 35.91 16.88 -14.91
N THR A 638 36.84 16.38 -15.72
CA THR A 638 36.81 15.00 -16.25
C THR A 638 36.87 13.97 -15.15
#